data_AF-A0A2V5WN43-F1
#
_entry.id   AF-A0A2V5WN43-F1
#
_cell.length_a   1.000
_cell.length_b   1.000
_cell.length_c   1.000
_cell.angle_alpha   90.00
_cell.angle_beta   90.00
_cell.angle_gamma   90.00
#
_symmetry.space_group_name_H-M   'P 1'
#
loop_
_entity.id
_entity.type
_entity.pdbx_description
1 polymer ?
#
loop_
_entity_poly.entity_id
_entity_poly.type
_entity_poly.pdbx_seq_one_letter_code
_entity_poly.pdbx_strand_id
1 'polypeptide(L)'
;MGHIELAVPVSHIWFFKCMPSRIGLMLDMTARNLERVIYYEDYLVIDPGNTPLKQHQLLSEMEYREARQTYGTDAFVAKMGAEAVREALSKVDLHKQIDQLQVAMTETKSKQIRKKIAKRIKLFQGFVGSKSRPEWMILTVLPVIPPDLRPLVPLEGGRFATSDLNDLYRRVINRNNRLKNLLQLKTPEVIIRNEKRMLQEAVDALFDNGRHGRAVTGAGNRPLKSLSDMLKGKSGRFRQNLLGKRVDYSGRSVIVIGPELKLSQCGLPKKMALVLFEPFIIRRLKELGYVHTVRSAKKMIERQSPEVWDILEEVTKGHPVLLNRAPTLHRLSVQAFEPVLIEGEAIRIHPLVCTAYNADFDGDQMAVHVPLSVEAQMEARLLMMAPLNIFSPSSGKPIMTPTQDITLGCYYLTAEPRTTRESKQRLMLFGSKSEVVFAHLDGTVKTHDRILLANPDFEKKTVYGDSTKKVIETTVGRVIFSEIWPDDLGFPNKVVGKGQLGELIWNCYKFCGHENTVTTLDRLKELGFYEATRAGVSIGIDDMIIPKEKTQEIEAAQKQISEVEKQYRKGVITPGERYNKIIDIWTHCTDQIANVMLKTLDHNQGKREFNPVWLMVDSGARGNKAQVRQLAGVRGLMAKPSGDIIEKPILSNFREGLTVLEYFISTHGARKGLADTALKTADSG
;
A
#
# COMPACT_ATOMS: atom_id res chain seq x y z
N MET A 1 -3.59 -0.90 40.86
CA MET A 1 -4.83 -1.36 40.18
C MET A 1 -5.81 -1.84 41.25
N GLY A 2 -7.11 -1.76 40.98
CA GLY A 2 -8.12 -2.34 41.88
C GLY A 2 -8.30 -3.84 41.59
N HIS A 3 -9.08 -4.52 42.43
CA HIS A 3 -9.50 -5.89 42.19
C HIS A 3 -10.95 -6.10 42.62
N ILE A 4 -11.60 -7.12 42.05
CA ILE A 4 -12.92 -7.62 42.42
C ILE A 4 -12.71 -9.03 42.94
N GLU A 5 -13.04 -9.25 44.20
CA GLU A 5 -13.09 -10.59 44.78
C GLU A 5 -14.35 -11.31 44.31
N LEU A 6 -14.17 -12.41 43.58
CA LEU A 6 -15.29 -13.17 43.02
C LEU A 6 -15.90 -14.07 44.11
N ALA A 7 -17.23 -14.10 44.19
CA ALA A 7 -17.97 -14.91 45.15
C ALA A 7 -17.76 -16.42 44.94
N VAL A 8 -17.50 -16.81 43.70
CA VAL A 8 -17.22 -18.20 43.27
C VAL A 8 -16.09 -18.15 42.23
N PRO A 9 -15.19 -19.14 42.19
CA PRO A 9 -14.16 -19.19 41.15
C PRO A 9 -14.78 -19.23 39.74
N VAL A 10 -14.15 -18.55 38.78
CA VAL A 10 -14.61 -18.40 37.40
C VAL A 10 -13.51 -18.85 36.44
N SER A 11 -13.83 -19.65 35.44
CA SER A 11 -12.84 -20.12 34.47
C SER A 11 -12.42 -18.98 33.55
N HIS A 12 -11.12 -18.83 33.29
CA HIS A 12 -10.65 -17.82 32.34
C HIS A 12 -10.90 -18.28 30.89
N ILE A 13 -11.70 -17.52 30.14
CA ILE A 13 -12.15 -17.91 28.78
C ILE A 13 -11.02 -18.21 27.80
N TRP A 14 -9.89 -17.49 27.85
CA TRP A 14 -8.74 -17.78 26.99
C TRP A 14 -8.15 -19.19 27.21
N PHE A 15 -8.03 -19.69 28.44
CA PHE A 15 -7.46 -21.04 28.66
C PHE A 15 -8.47 -22.15 28.34
N PHE A 16 -9.75 -21.84 28.42
CA PHE A 16 -10.85 -22.74 28.13
C PHE A 16 -11.17 -22.84 26.62
N LYS A 17 -11.46 -21.71 25.95
CA LYS A 17 -11.97 -21.64 24.56
C LYS A 17 -10.90 -21.34 23.50
N CYS A 18 -9.64 -21.07 23.85
CA CYS A 18 -8.57 -21.08 22.84
C CYS A 18 -8.35 -22.50 22.34
N MET A 19 -8.21 -22.67 21.02
CA MET A 19 -7.91 -23.96 20.42
C MET A 19 -6.38 -24.08 20.23
N PRO A 20 -5.72 -25.10 20.82
CA PRO A 20 -6.28 -26.14 21.69
C PRO A 20 -6.52 -25.66 23.13
N SER A 21 -7.59 -26.16 23.76
CA SER A 21 -7.95 -25.81 25.15
C SER A 21 -6.86 -26.27 26.11
N ARG A 22 -6.30 -25.35 26.90
CA ARG A 22 -5.22 -25.67 27.85
C ARG A 22 -5.76 -26.46 29.03
N ILE A 23 -6.93 -26.09 29.52
CA ILE A 23 -7.62 -26.81 30.59
C ILE A 23 -8.04 -28.20 30.11
N GLY A 24 -8.63 -28.29 28.90
CA GLY A 24 -9.01 -29.59 28.31
C GLY A 24 -7.82 -30.52 28.09
N LEU A 25 -6.68 -30.01 27.62
CA LEU A 25 -5.45 -30.80 27.48
C LEU A 25 -4.87 -31.26 28.82
N MET A 26 -4.99 -30.44 29.88
CA MET A 26 -4.51 -30.79 31.22
C MET A 26 -5.31 -31.97 31.79
N LEU A 27 -6.65 -31.88 31.76
CA LEU A 27 -7.56 -32.89 32.34
C LEU A 27 -7.86 -34.07 31.40
N ASP A 28 -7.32 -34.07 30.18
CA ASP A 28 -7.65 -35.00 29.09
C ASP A 28 -9.13 -35.02 28.67
N MET A 29 -9.79 -33.87 28.75
CA MET A 29 -11.20 -33.72 28.42
C MET A 29 -11.39 -32.94 27.11
N THR A 30 -12.48 -33.23 26.41
CA THR A 30 -12.89 -32.43 25.25
C THR A 30 -13.39 -31.06 25.73
N ALA A 31 -13.24 -30.03 24.90
CA ALA A 31 -13.71 -28.68 25.22
C ALA A 31 -15.24 -28.64 25.47
N ARG A 32 -16.01 -29.47 24.76
CA ARG A 32 -17.46 -29.59 24.95
C ARG A 32 -17.80 -30.20 26.31
N ASN A 33 -17.09 -31.24 26.74
CA ASN A 33 -17.29 -31.83 28.05
C ASN A 33 -16.95 -30.85 29.18
N LEU A 34 -15.87 -30.08 29.01
CA LEU A 34 -15.49 -29.03 29.96
C LEU A 34 -16.53 -27.89 30.02
N GLU A 35 -17.14 -27.55 28.89
CA GLU A 35 -18.21 -26.55 28.80
C GLU A 35 -19.43 -26.93 29.64
N ARG A 36 -19.89 -28.18 29.52
CA ARG A 36 -21.03 -28.71 30.30
C ARG A 36 -20.79 -28.62 31.81
N VAL A 37 -19.56 -28.84 32.26
CA VAL A 37 -19.21 -28.68 33.69
C VAL A 37 -19.17 -27.21 34.08
N ILE A 38 -18.48 -26.36 33.33
CA ILE A 38 -18.25 -24.94 33.69
C ILE A 38 -19.57 -24.16 33.76
N TYR A 39 -20.50 -24.40 32.83
CA TYR A 39 -21.81 -23.73 32.80
C TYR A 39 -22.91 -24.47 33.56
N TYR A 40 -22.53 -25.36 34.50
CA TYR A 40 -23.43 -26.00 35.48
C TYR A 40 -24.49 -26.94 34.87
N GLU A 41 -24.19 -27.63 33.78
CA GLU A 41 -25.05 -28.67 33.18
C GLU A 41 -24.79 -30.06 33.76
N ASP A 42 -23.52 -30.47 33.85
CA ASP A 42 -23.11 -31.80 34.34
C ASP A 42 -22.18 -31.70 35.56
N TYR A 43 -22.13 -32.77 36.36
CA TYR A 43 -21.17 -32.95 37.45
C TYR A 43 -19.88 -33.61 36.94
N LEU A 44 -18.75 -33.21 37.50
CA LEU A 44 -17.43 -33.81 37.29
C LEU A 44 -17.03 -34.60 38.53
N VAL A 45 -16.71 -35.89 38.36
CA VAL A 45 -16.15 -36.73 39.43
C VAL A 45 -14.70 -36.30 39.70
N ILE A 46 -14.47 -35.68 40.86
CA ILE A 46 -13.14 -35.22 41.31
C ILE A 46 -12.43 -36.36 42.03
N ASP A 47 -13.17 -37.10 42.85
CA ASP A 47 -12.68 -38.22 43.64
C ASP A 47 -13.66 -39.39 43.56
N PRO A 48 -13.29 -40.51 42.90
CA PRO A 48 -14.16 -41.67 42.79
C PRO A 48 -14.26 -42.49 44.08
N GLY A 49 -13.39 -42.27 45.07
CA GLY A 49 -13.35 -43.05 46.31
C GLY A 49 -13.28 -44.56 46.03
N ASN A 50 -14.15 -45.33 46.70
CA ASN A 50 -14.28 -46.79 46.52
C ASN A 50 -15.36 -47.21 45.50
N THR A 51 -15.91 -46.25 44.75
CA THR A 51 -16.98 -46.51 43.77
C THR A 51 -16.40 -46.94 42.42
N PRO A 52 -17.19 -47.58 41.53
CA PRO A 52 -16.72 -47.94 40.17
C PRO A 52 -16.58 -46.73 39.22
N LEU A 53 -16.81 -45.50 39.71
CA LEU A 53 -16.71 -44.28 38.91
C LEU A 53 -15.26 -43.99 38.53
N LYS A 54 -15.05 -43.35 37.36
CA LYS A 54 -13.72 -42.92 36.93
C LYS A 54 -13.47 -41.46 37.27
N GLN A 55 -12.22 -41.13 37.61
CA GLN A 55 -11.80 -39.75 37.77
C GLN A 55 -12.00 -38.99 36.44
N HIS A 56 -12.53 -37.76 36.51
CA HIS A 56 -12.95 -36.93 35.38
C HIS A 56 -14.13 -37.46 34.54
N GLN A 57 -14.86 -38.47 35.04
CA GLN A 57 -16.13 -38.89 34.45
C GLN A 57 -17.18 -37.78 34.66
N LEU A 58 -18.01 -37.57 33.62
CA LEU A 58 -19.17 -36.69 33.70
C LEU A 58 -20.39 -37.49 34.16
N LEU A 59 -21.19 -36.89 35.05
CA LEU A 59 -22.47 -37.41 35.48
C LEU A 59 -23.54 -36.36 35.21
N SER A 60 -24.59 -36.74 34.49
CA SER A 60 -25.81 -35.94 34.38
C SER A 60 -26.50 -35.82 35.74
N GLU A 61 -27.46 -34.90 35.87
CA GLU A 61 -28.18 -34.72 37.13
C GLU A 61 -28.92 -35.99 37.58
N MET A 62 -29.45 -36.79 36.64
CA MET A 62 -30.10 -38.06 36.95
C MET A 62 -29.08 -39.11 37.41
N GLU A 63 -28.01 -39.31 36.65
CA GLU A 63 -26.94 -40.27 37.00
C GLU A 63 -26.27 -39.92 38.34
N TYR A 64 -26.10 -38.63 38.64
CA TYR A 64 -25.56 -38.19 39.93
C TYR A 64 -26.50 -38.55 41.08
N ARG A 65 -27.82 -38.39 40.91
CA ARG A 65 -28.80 -38.77 41.93
C ARG A 65 -28.84 -40.29 42.12
N GLU A 66 -28.82 -41.07 41.05
CA GLU A 66 -28.79 -42.54 41.08
C GLU A 66 -27.50 -43.05 41.74
N ALA A 67 -26.35 -42.50 41.38
CA ALA A 67 -25.07 -42.83 42.00
C ALA A 67 -25.08 -42.50 43.50
N ARG A 68 -25.68 -41.37 43.90
CA ARG A 68 -25.79 -40.97 45.31
C ARG A 68 -26.75 -41.87 46.11
N GLN A 69 -27.84 -42.33 45.49
CA GLN A 69 -28.76 -43.31 46.09
C GLN A 69 -28.11 -44.68 46.24
N THR A 70 -27.28 -45.08 45.27
CA THR A 70 -26.67 -46.42 45.22
C THR A 70 -25.45 -46.55 46.14
N TYR A 71 -24.57 -45.55 46.15
CA TYR A 71 -23.29 -45.61 46.86
C TYR A 71 -23.26 -44.83 48.18
N GLY A 72 -24.28 -44.01 48.46
CA GLY A 72 -24.35 -43.16 49.64
C GLY A 72 -23.75 -41.77 49.45
N THR A 73 -24.00 -40.86 50.40
CA THR A 73 -23.68 -39.43 50.29
C THR A 73 -22.18 -39.12 50.32
N ASP A 74 -21.36 -39.97 50.94
CA ASP A 74 -19.93 -39.71 51.18
C ASP A 74 -18.99 -40.66 50.42
N ALA A 75 -19.53 -41.53 49.55
CA ALA A 75 -18.72 -42.53 48.87
C ALA A 75 -17.86 -41.99 47.71
N PHE A 76 -18.27 -40.87 47.11
CA PHE A 76 -17.54 -40.19 46.03
C PHE A 76 -17.79 -38.68 46.06
N VAL A 77 -16.84 -37.90 45.50
CA VAL A 77 -16.97 -36.45 45.40
C VAL A 77 -17.12 -36.04 43.94
N ALA A 78 -18.32 -35.58 43.57
CA ALA A 78 -18.58 -34.95 42.30
C ALA A 78 -19.14 -33.53 42.51
N LYS A 79 -18.57 -32.55 41.80
CA LYS A 79 -18.98 -31.14 41.85
C LYS A 79 -19.21 -30.60 40.44
N MET A 80 -19.83 -29.43 40.35
CA MET A 80 -20.08 -28.73 39.09
C MET A 80 -19.45 -27.33 39.09
N GLY A 81 -19.35 -26.72 37.91
CA GLY A 81 -18.84 -25.37 37.73
C GLY A 81 -17.32 -25.28 37.68
N ALA A 82 -16.82 -24.04 37.59
CA ALA A 82 -15.39 -23.75 37.59
C ALA A 82 -14.69 -24.11 38.91
N GLU A 83 -15.42 -24.23 40.03
CA GLU A 83 -14.91 -24.75 41.30
C GLU A 83 -14.48 -26.21 41.17
N ALA A 84 -15.30 -27.06 40.53
CA ALA A 84 -14.98 -28.46 40.29
C ALA A 84 -13.72 -28.63 39.43
N VAL A 85 -13.61 -27.80 38.38
CA VAL A 85 -12.43 -27.78 37.49
C VAL A 85 -11.18 -27.33 38.25
N ARG A 86 -11.29 -26.34 39.14
CA ARG A 86 -10.18 -25.87 39.96
C ARG A 86 -9.66 -26.96 40.91
N GLU A 87 -10.58 -27.64 41.60
CA GLU A 87 -10.22 -28.74 42.50
C GLU A 87 -9.58 -29.90 41.74
N ALA A 88 -10.15 -30.28 40.59
CA ALA A 88 -9.56 -31.29 39.71
C ALA A 88 -8.14 -30.90 39.30
N LEU A 89 -7.91 -29.65 38.87
CA LEU A 89 -6.57 -29.15 38.50
C LEU A 89 -5.59 -29.14 39.68
N SER A 90 -6.04 -28.83 40.89
CA SER A 90 -5.19 -28.79 42.09
C SER A 90 -4.68 -30.16 42.54
N LYS A 91 -5.42 -31.24 42.21
CA LYS A 91 -5.02 -32.63 42.50
C LYS A 91 -4.06 -33.22 41.45
N VAL A 92 -3.75 -32.50 40.36
CA VAL A 92 -2.87 -32.99 39.30
C VAL A 92 -1.41 -32.86 39.70
N ASP A 93 -0.75 -34.00 39.91
CA ASP A 93 0.71 -34.06 40.06
C ASP A 93 1.39 -33.98 38.68
N LEU A 94 2.07 -32.86 38.42
CA LEU A 94 2.70 -32.59 37.13
C LEU A 94 3.84 -33.57 36.81
N HIS A 95 4.66 -33.95 37.79
CA HIS A 95 5.82 -34.81 37.55
C HIS A 95 5.38 -36.24 37.28
N LYS A 96 4.51 -36.79 38.13
CA LYS A 96 3.96 -38.13 37.97
C LYS A 96 3.24 -38.30 36.62
N GLN A 97 2.49 -37.29 36.18
CA GLN A 97 1.80 -37.31 34.90
C GLN A 97 2.75 -37.26 33.70
N ILE A 98 3.88 -36.55 33.79
CA ILE A 98 4.90 -36.54 32.73
C ILE A 98 5.46 -37.95 32.54
N ASP A 99 5.84 -38.63 33.63
CA ASP A 99 6.41 -39.98 33.57
C ASP A 99 5.41 -40.98 33.00
N GLN A 100 4.15 -40.94 33.44
CA GLN A 100 3.06 -41.77 32.92
C GLN A 100 2.82 -41.53 31.42
N LEU A 101 2.84 -40.27 30.98
CA LEU A 101 2.64 -39.93 29.57
C LEU A 101 3.83 -40.34 28.70
N GLN A 102 5.07 -40.31 29.22
CA GLN A 102 6.26 -40.80 28.51
C GLN A 102 6.21 -42.32 28.29
N VAL A 103 5.78 -43.09 29.29
CA VAL A 103 5.55 -44.54 29.17
C VAL A 103 4.45 -44.81 28.12
N ALA A 104 3.29 -44.15 28.25
CA ALA A 104 2.18 -44.32 27.32
C ALA A 104 2.53 -43.94 25.85
N MET A 105 3.44 -42.97 25.67
CA MET A 105 3.94 -42.57 24.35
C MET A 105 4.77 -43.68 23.69
N THR A 106 5.50 -44.47 24.48
CA THR A 106 6.36 -45.56 24.04
C THR A 106 5.54 -46.79 23.67
N GLU A 107 4.53 -47.13 24.47
CA GLU A 107 3.64 -48.29 24.28
C GLU A 107 2.70 -48.14 23.07
N THR A 108 2.24 -46.91 22.81
CA THR A 108 1.24 -46.68 21.75
C THR A 108 1.90 -46.64 20.37
N LYS A 109 1.45 -47.46 19.41
CA LYS A 109 1.93 -47.42 17.99
C LYS A 109 1.17 -46.41 17.10
N SER A 110 0.03 -45.90 17.54
CA SER A 110 -0.80 -44.96 16.76
C SER A 110 -0.19 -43.54 16.67
N LYS A 111 -0.04 -43.04 15.44
CA LYS A 111 0.51 -41.71 15.15
C LYS A 111 -0.33 -40.56 15.72
N GLN A 112 -1.66 -40.69 15.72
CA GLN A 112 -2.57 -39.65 16.22
C GLN A 112 -2.50 -39.52 17.74
N ILE A 113 -2.49 -40.65 18.45
CA ILE A 113 -2.41 -40.68 19.92
C ILE A 113 -1.04 -40.18 20.38
N ARG A 114 0.06 -40.59 19.72
CA ARG A 114 1.40 -40.04 19.99
C ARG A 114 1.45 -38.52 19.85
N LYS A 115 0.82 -37.95 18.82
CA LYS A 115 0.74 -36.48 18.64
C LYS A 115 -0.04 -35.79 19.75
N LYS A 116 -1.11 -36.42 20.25
CA LYS A 116 -1.90 -35.90 21.39
C LYS A 116 -1.08 -35.94 22.69
N ILE A 117 -0.44 -37.08 22.98
CA ILE A 117 0.40 -37.25 24.16
C ILE A 117 1.58 -36.27 24.14
N ALA A 118 2.27 -36.12 23.01
CA ALA A 118 3.37 -35.17 22.88
C ALA A 118 2.96 -33.71 23.17
N LYS A 119 1.76 -33.30 22.72
CA LYS A 119 1.21 -31.97 23.05
C LYS A 119 0.91 -31.81 24.54
N ARG A 120 0.45 -32.87 25.21
CA ARG A 120 0.21 -32.88 26.66
C ARG A 120 1.54 -32.79 27.41
N ILE A 121 2.51 -33.67 27.14
CA ILE A 121 3.85 -33.65 27.76
C ILE A 121 4.46 -32.25 27.65
N LYS A 122 4.41 -31.63 26.46
CA LYS A 122 4.90 -30.26 26.26
C LYS A 122 4.20 -29.22 27.14
N LEU A 123 2.89 -29.37 27.37
CA LEU A 123 2.14 -28.51 28.27
C LEU A 123 2.59 -28.70 29.72
N PHE A 124 2.64 -29.94 30.21
CA PHE A 124 3.07 -30.28 31.57
C PHE A 124 4.51 -29.79 31.85
N GLN A 125 5.45 -30.06 30.94
CA GLN A 125 6.82 -29.55 31.02
C GLN A 125 6.88 -28.03 31.05
N GLY A 126 6.01 -27.34 30.30
CA GLY A 126 5.90 -25.88 30.33
C GLY A 126 5.47 -25.34 31.70
N PHE A 127 4.53 -26.01 32.39
CA PHE A 127 4.13 -25.64 33.75
C PHE A 127 5.24 -25.91 34.77
N VAL A 128 5.93 -27.05 34.66
CA VAL A 128 7.08 -27.38 35.52
C VAL A 128 8.21 -26.34 35.34
N GLY A 129 8.58 -26.02 34.09
CA GLY A 129 9.64 -25.05 33.80
C GLY A 129 9.31 -23.63 34.26
N SER A 130 8.05 -23.21 34.16
CA SER A 130 7.59 -21.88 34.61
C SER A 130 7.24 -21.80 36.10
N LYS A 131 7.30 -22.92 36.84
CA LYS A 131 6.86 -23.05 38.25
C LYS A 131 5.44 -22.53 38.49
N SER A 132 4.59 -22.54 37.46
CA SER A 132 3.22 -22.05 37.54
C SER A 132 2.28 -23.18 37.98
N ARG A 133 1.23 -22.83 38.72
CA ARG A 133 0.22 -23.79 39.21
C ARG A 133 -0.95 -23.90 38.22
N PRO A 134 -1.37 -25.11 37.79
CA PRO A 134 -2.46 -25.29 36.81
C PRO A 134 -3.79 -24.64 37.19
N GLU A 135 -4.13 -24.64 38.48
CA GLU A 135 -5.35 -24.07 39.04
C GLU A 135 -5.45 -22.55 38.90
N TRP A 136 -4.35 -21.84 38.62
CA TRP A 136 -4.36 -20.40 38.35
C TRP A 136 -5.06 -20.02 37.03
N MET A 137 -5.37 -21.01 36.18
CA MET A 137 -6.24 -20.79 35.02
C MET A 137 -7.71 -20.51 35.43
N ILE A 138 -8.08 -20.77 36.68
CA ILE A 138 -9.38 -20.43 37.27
C ILE A 138 -9.20 -19.20 38.17
N LEU A 139 -9.91 -18.13 37.85
CA LEU A 139 -9.85 -16.86 38.53
C LEU A 139 -10.66 -16.89 39.83
N THR A 140 -10.03 -16.56 40.94
CA THR A 140 -10.70 -16.24 42.22
C THR A 140 -10.84 -14.74 42.43
N VAL A 141 -9.93 -13.97 41.85
CA VAL A 141 -9.88 -12.51 41.94
C VAL A 141 -9.70 -11.96 40.53
N LEU A 142 -10.49 -10.95 40.19
CA LEU A 142 -10.47 -10.29 38.89
C LEU A 142 -9.85 -8.88 39.02
N PRO A 143 -8.72 -8.58 38.34
CA PRO A 143 -8.15 -7.24 38.37
C PRO A 143 -9.00 -6.22 37.60
N VAL A 144 -9.02 -4.98 38.08
CA VAL A 144 -9.74 -3.85 37.46
C VAL A 144 -8.75 -2.85 36.88
N ILE A 145 -8.94 -2.53 35.60
CA ILE A 145 -8.13 -1.54 34.88
C ILE A 145 -8.30 -0.13 35.48
N PRO A 146 -7.21 0.67 35.56
CA PRO A 146 -7.26 2.04 36.03
C PRO A 146 -8.33 2.89 35.34
N PRO A 147 -9.00 3.81 36.07
CA PRO A 147 -10.09 4.62 35.52
C PRO A 147 -9.69 5.46 34.30
N ASP A 148 -8.46 5.95 34.22
CA ASP A 148 -7.96 6.76 33.09
C ASP A 148 -7.94 5.98 31.76
N LEU A 149 -7.84 4.65 31.82
CA LEU A 149 -7.90 3.77 30.64
C LEU A 149 -9.35 3.37 30.27
N ARG A 150 -10.32 3.77 31.08
CA ARG A 150 -11.76 3.57 30.87
C ARG A 150 -12.53 4.85 31.26
N PRO A 151 -12.20 6.00 30.66
CA PRO A 151 -12.65 7.29 31.17
C PRO A 151 -14.17 7.45 31.02
N LEU A 152 -14.71 8.31 31.87
CA LEU A 152 -16.07 8.82 31.78
C LEU A 152 -15.94 10.31 31.49
N VAL A 153 -16.09 10.68 30.22
CA VAL A 153 -15.82 12.04 29.75
C VAL A 153 -17.14 12.79 29.62
N PRO A 154 -17.31 13.94 30.30
CA PRO A 154 -18.48 14.78 30.09
C PRO A 154 -18.45 15.34 28.66
N LEU A 155 -19.58 15.24 27.97
CA LEU A 155 -19.82 15.87 26.68
C LEU A 155 -20.68 17.13 26.88
N GLU A 156 -20.65 18.02 25.89
CA GLU A 156 -21.54 19.17 25.85
C GLU A 156 -23.02 18.72 25.92
N GLY A 157 -23.84 19.47 26.68
CA GLY A 157 -25.25 19.13 26.91
C GLY A 157 -25.51 18.12 28.05
N GLY A 158 -24.58 17.97 29.01
CA GLY A 158 -24.78 17.18 30.23
C GLY A 158 -24.79 15.66 30.01
N ARG A 159 -24.39 15.20 28.82
CA ARG A 159 -24.24 13.78 28.50
C ARG A 159 -22.85 13.28 28.91
N PHE A 160 -22.71 11.99 29.15
CA PHE A 160 -21.42 11.36 29.43
C PHE A 160 -21.08 10.32 28.38
N ALA A 161 -19.86 10.39 27.84
CA ALA A 161 -19.28 9.33 27.04
C ALA A 161 -18.63 8.32 27.99
N THR A 162 -19.12 7.08 27.97
CA THR A 162 -18.59 5.98 28.78
C THR A 162 -17.88 4.97 27.90
N SER A 163 -16.77 4.41 28.41
CA SER A 163 -16.13 3.25 27.80
C SER A 163 -17.02 2.01 27.92
N ASP A 164 -17.11 1.19 26.84
CA ASP A 164 -17.80 -0.10 26.82
C ASP A 164 -17.34 -1.04 27.97
N LEU A 165 -16.07 -0.92 28.41
CA LEU A 165 -15.53 -1.69 29.54
C LEU A 165 -16.24 -1.38 30.85
N ASN A 166 -16.68 -0.14 31.08
CA ASN A 166 -17.36 0.23 32.32
C ASN A 166 -18.70 -0.50 32.44
N ASP A 167 -19.42 -0.69 31.33
CA ASP A 167 -20.67 -1.46 31.31
C ASP A 167 -20.42 -2.95 31.59
N LEU A 168 -19.34 -3.52 31.04
CA LEU A 168 -18.96 -4.91 31.30
C LEU A 168 -18.53 -5.11 32.76
N TYR A 169 -17.71 -4.22 33.32
CA TYR A 169 -17.34 -4.26 34.74
C TYR A 169 -18.56 -4.09 35.65
N ARG A 170 -19.47 -3.16 35.35
CA ARG A 170 -20.71 -2.97 36.12
C ARG A 170 -21.55 -4.24 36.14
N ARG A 171 -21.68 -4.95 35.00
CA ARG A 171 -22.39 -6.23 34.94
C ARG A 171 -21.73 -7.27 35.85
N VAL A 172 -20.41 -7.43 35.79
CA VAL A 172 -19.68 -8.38 36.66
C VAL A 172 -19.89 -8.05 38.14
N ILE A 173 -19.74 -6.78 38.53
CA ILE A 173 -19.90 -6.34 39.93
C ILE A 173 -21.33 -6.60 40.43
N ASN A 174 -22.35 -6.22 39.65
CA ASN A 174 -23.74 -6.41 40.03
C ASN A 174 -24.10 -7.89 40.19
N ARG A 175 -23.63 -8.75 39.28
CA ARG A 175 -23.82 -10.22 39.35
C ARG A 175 -23.10 -10.81 40.56
N ASN A 176 -21.86 -10.38 40.80
CA ASN A 176 -21.06 -10.85 41.92
C ASN A 176 -21.68 -10.50 43.28
N ASN A 177 -22.12 -9.24 43.46
CA ASN A 177 -22.78 -8.80 44.68
C ASN A 177 -24.13 -9.50 44.90
N ARG A 178 -24.91 -9.68 43.83
CA ARG A 178 -26.17 -10.44 43.88
C ARG A 178 -25.91 -11.88 44.32
N LEU A 179 -24.89 -12.54 43.77
CA LEU A 179 -24.52 -13.90 44.17
C LEU A 179 -24.07 -13.98 45.63
N LYS A 180 -23.26 -13.03 46.12
CA LYS A 180 -22.88 -12.96 47.55
C LYS A 180 -24.12 -12.89 48.46
N ASN A 181 -25.09 -12.04 48.12
CA ASN A 181 -26.33 -11.91 48.90
C ASN A 181 -27.17 -13.19 48.87
N LEU A 182 -27.31 -13.85 47.71
CA LEU A 182 -28.07 -15.10 47.57
C LEU A 182 -27.46 -16.25 48.39
N LEU A 183 -26.12 -16.31 48.47
CA LEU A 183 -25.40 -17.29 49.29
C LEU A 183 -25.64 -17.06 50.79
N GLN A 184 -25.70 -15.80 51.24
CA GLN A 184 -26.00 -15.47 52.65
C GLN A 184 -27.44 -15.84 53.04
N LEU A 185 -28.40 -15.62 52.12
CA LEU A 185 -29.82 -15.89 52.34
C LEU A 185 -30.19 -17.38 52.22
N LYS A 186 -29.22 -18.28 51.99
CA LYS A 186 -29.43 -19.74 51.78
C LYS A 186 -30.55 -20.03 50.76
N THR A 187 -30.55 -19.29 49.66
CA THR A 187 -31.55 -19.44 48.57
C THR A 187 -31.46 -20.84 47.93
N PRO A 188 -32.55 -21.40 47.35
CA PRO A 188 -32.50 -22.69 46.67
C PRO A 188 -31.38 -22.82 45.62
N GLU A 189 -30.78 -24.01 45.51
CA GLU A 189 -29.61 -24.27 44.66
C GLU A 189 -29.82 -23.91 43.18
N VAL A 190 -31.03 -24.10 42.65
CA VAL A 190 -31.35 -23.82 41.24
C VAL A 190 -31.08 -22.35 40.89
N ILE A 191 -31.48 -21.43 41.79
CA ILE A 191 -31.27 -19.98 41.60
C ILE A 191 -29.78 -19.65 41.72
N ILE A 192 -29.10 -20.26 42.69
CA ILE A 192 -27.66 -20.08 42.88
C ILE A 192 -26.88 -20.55 41.65
N ARG A 193 -27.20 -21.73 41.09
CA ARG A 193 -26.55 -22.25 39.86
C ARG A 193 -26.73 -21.29 38.69
N ASN A 194 -27.94 -20.77 38.50
CA ASN A 194 -28.19 -19.80 37.44
C ASN A 194 -27.38 -18.51 37.63
N GLU A 195 -27.29 -17.97 38.85
CA GLU A 195 -26.49 -16.75 39.09
C GLU A 195 -24.98 -17.01 38.97
N LYS A 196 -24.49 -18.19 39.37
CA LYS A 196 -23.11 -18.64 39.13
C LYS A 196 -22.79 -18.71 37.64
N ARG A 197 -23.70 -19.27 36.82
CA ARG A 197 -23.58 -19.29 35.35
C ARG A 197 -23.55 -17.88 34.77
N MET A 198 -24.44 -17.00 35.23
CA MET A 198 -24.50 -15.61 34.77
C MET A 198 -23.25 -14.81 35.12
N LEU A 199 -22.62 -15.09 36.27
CA LEU A 199 -21.34 -14.50 36.63
C LEU A 199 -20.21 -14.98 35.69
N GLN A 200 -20.15 -16.27 35.37
CA GLN A 200 -19.20 -16.83 34.40
C GLN A 200 -19.36 -16.14 33.04
N GLU A 201 -20.57 -16.06 32.51
CA GLU A 201 -20.84 -15.38 31.22
C GLU A 201 -20.48 -13.89 31.24
N ALA A 202 -20.71 -13.19 32.36
CA ALA A 202 -20.36 -11.77 32.49
C ALA A 202 -18.83 -11.55 32.46
N VAL A 203 -18.07 -12.43 33.12
CA VAL A 203 -16.59 -12.38 33.08
C VAL A 203 -16.06 -12.79 31.71
N ASP A 204 -16.67 -13.79 31.07
CA ASP A 204 -16.35 -14.20 29.70
C ASP A 204 -16.53 -13.01 28.73
N ALA A 205 -17.65 -12.30 28.83
CA ALA A 205 -17.92 -11.12 28.00
C ALA A 205 -16.95 -9.95 28.26
N LEU A 206 -16.46 -9.79 29.49
CA LEU A 206 -15.44 -8.79 29.82
C LEU A 206 -14.11 -9.08 29.11
N PHE A 207 -13.66 -10.33 29.10
CA PHE A 207 -12.39 -10.72 28.48
C PHE A 207 -12.50 -10.83 26.96
N ASP A 208 -13.50 -11.53 26.43
CA ASP A 208 -13.67 -11.79 24.98
C ASP A 208 -15.16 -11.95 24.63
N ASN A 209 -15.80 -10.82 24.31
CA ASN A 209 -17.24 -10.77 24.06
C ASN A 209 -17.62 -11.50 22.76
N GLY A 210 -18.59 -12.41 22.82
CA GLY A 210 -19.05 -13.20 21.68
C GLY A 210 -18.26 -14.49 21.42
N ARG A 211 -17.27 -14.82 22.26
CA ARG A 211 -16.55 -16.09 22.18
C ARG A 211 -17.35 -17.27 22.74
N HIS A 212 -18.20 -17.01 23.72
CA HIS A 212 -19.20 -17.93 24.20
C HIS A 212 -20.59 -17.30 23.99
N GLY A 213 -21.40 -17.94 23.14
CA GLY A 213 -22.75 -17.47 22.82
C GLY A 213 -22.81 -16.14 22.05
N ARG A 214 -23.96 -15.47 22.15
CA ARG A 214 -24.22 -14.20 21.47
C ARG A 214 -23.52 -13.06 22.21
N ALA A 215 -22.85 -12.20 21.46
CA ALA A 215 -22.19 -11.02 22.03
C ALA A 215 -23.18 -10.13 22.77
N VAL A 216 -22.77 -9.66 23.94
CA VAL A 216 -23.54 -8.72 24.75
C VAL A 216 -23.57 -7.37 24.05
N THR A 217 -24.77 -6.85 23.82
CA THR A 217 -25.00 -5.56 23.16
C THR A 217 -25.29 -4.44 24.16
N GLY A 218 -24.93 -3.22 23.76
CA GLY A 218 -25.28 -1.96 24.47
C GLY A 218 -26.57 -1.34 23.94
N ALA A 219 -26.86 -0.11 24.38
CA ALA A 219 -28.10 0.62 24.07
C ALA A 219 -28.35 0.89 22.57
N GLY A 220 -27.33 0.73 21.71
CA GLY A 220 -27.44 0.87 20.25
C GLY A 220 -27.41 -0.45 19.47
N ASN A 221 -27.71 -1.60 20.10
CA ASN A 221 -27.60 -2.95 19.51
C ASN A 221 -26.20 -3.32 18.97
N ARG A 222 -25.18 -2.47 19.19
CA ARG A 222 -23.79 -2.78 18.88
C ARG A 222 -23.22 -3.71 19.95
N PRO A 223 -22.41 -4.73 19.59
CA PRO A 223 -21.65 -5.49 20.56
C PRO A 223 -20.67 -4.58 21.32
N LEU A 224 -20.61 -4.74 22.64
CA LEU A 224 -19.66 -4.03 23.49
C LEU A 224 -18.24 -4.53 23.22
N LYS A 225 -17.27 -3.60 23.15
CA LYS A 225 -15.85 -3.96 22.99
C LYS A 225 -15.29 -4.54 24.30
N SER A 226 -14.75 -5.76 24.20
CA SER A 226 -14.07 -6.44 25.31
C SER A 226 -12.59 -6.06 25.41
N LEU A 227 -11.91 -6.55 26.46
CA LEU A 227 -10.47 -6.37 26.62
C LEU A 227 -9.66 -6.92 25.45
N SER A 228 -10.06 -8.09 24.92
CA SER A 228 -9.42 -8.69 23.76
C SER A 228 -9.58 -7.82 22.51
N ASP A 229 -10.77 -7.26 22.29
CA ASP A 229 -11.07 -6.42 21.11
C ASP A 229 -10.32 -5.09 21.11
N MET A 230 -9.99 -4.57 22.30
CA MET A 230 -9.14 -3.36 22.41
C MET A 230 -7.70 -3.62 21.98
N LEU A 231 -7.22 -4.86 22.10
CA LEU A 231 -5.85 -5.22 21.73
C LEU A 231 -5.76 -5.69 20.28
N LYS A 232 -6.69 -6.53 19.82
CA LYS A 232 -6.65 -7.20 18.51
C LYS A 232 -7.34 -6.38 17.41
N GLY A 233 -7.03 -6.70 16.15
CA GLY A 233 -7.67 -6.11 14.97
C GLY A 233 -7.02 -4.82 14.45
N LYS A 234 -7.58 -4.26 13.36
CA LYS A 234 -7.06 -3.07 12.68
C LYS A 234 -7.16 -1.80 13.55
N SER A 235 -8.25 -1.67 14.30
CA SER A 235 -8.47 -0.61 15.28
C SER A 235 -8.01 -0.99 16.69
N GLY A 236 -7.33 -2.12 16.83
CA GLY A 236 -6.72 -2.56 18.08
C GLY A 236 -5.45 -1.77 18.37
N ARG A 237 -5.06 -1.77 19.65
CA ARG A 237 -3.92 -0.99 20.16
C ARG A 237 -2.61 -1.25 19.42
N PHE A 238 -2.33 -2.50 19.03
CA PHE A 238 -1.08 -2.84 18.35
C PHE A 238 -0.96 -2.17 16.97
N ARG A 239 -1.96 -2.29 16.11
CA ARG A 239 -1.88 -1.75 14.74
C ARG A 239 -2.14 -0.25 14.71
N GLN A 240 -3.16 0.24 15.43
CA GLN A 240 -3.59 1.63 15.30
C GLN A 240 -2.76 2.61 16.13
N ASN A 241 -2.26 2.22 17.31
CA ASN A 241 -1.65 3.15 18.27
C ASN A 241 -0.16 2.91 18.51
N LEU A 242 0.30 1.65 18.45
CA LEU A 242 1.72 1.34 18.63
C LEU A 242 2.50 1.53 17.33
N LEU A 243 1.98 0.98 16.23
CA LEU A 243 2.58 1.13 14.89
C LEU A 243 2.09 2.41 14.19
N GLY A 244 0.80 2.69 14.24
CA GLY A 244 0.24 3.97 13.83
C GLY A 244 0.40 5.00 14.95
N LYS A 245 1.16 6.07 14.72
CA LYS A 245 1.19 7.21 15.64
C LYS A 245 0.96 8.48 14.86
N ARG A 246 0.08 9.32 15.40
CA ARG A 246 0.04 10.72 14.96
C ARG A 246 1.26 11.40 15.57
N VAL A 247 1.95 12.17 14.75
CA VAL A 247 3.21 12.83 15.12
C VAL A 247 3.01 14.33 14.98
N ASP A 248 3.57 15.08 15.93
CA ASP A 248 3.66 16.53 15.85
C ASP A 248 4.71 16.94 14.80
N TYR A 249 4.85 18.24 14.54
CA TYR A 249 5.77 18.77 13.52
C TYR A 249 5.55 18.16 12.13
N SER A 250 4.27 17.95 11.81
CA SER A 250 3.83 17.46 10.52
C SER A 250 2.78 18.39 9.90
N GLY A 251 2.77 18.45 8.58
CA GLY A 251 1.83 19.25 7.79
C GLY A 251 1.35 18.46 6.58
N ARG A 252 0.27 18.90 5.94
CA ARG A 252 -0.21 18.33 4.68
C ARG A 252 -0.72 19.45 3.79
N SER A 253 -0.37 19.40 2.51
CA SER A 253 -0.99 20.24 1.49
C SER A 253 -0.99 19.56 0.13
N VAL A 254 -1.72 20.15 -0.82
CA VAL A 254 -1.77 19.78 -2.22
C VAL A 254 -0.40 20.04 -2.85
N ILE A 255 0.02 19.15 -3.75
CA ILE A 255 1.26 19.30 -4.50
C ILE A 255 1.01 19.97 -5.85
N VAL A 256 1.95 20.82 -6.26
CA VAL A 256 2.00 21.45 -7.58
C VAL A 256 3.40 21.33 -8.15
N ILE A 257 3.52 21.55 -9.47
CA ILE A 257 4.80 21.42 -10.16
C ILE A 257 5.75 22.57 -9.79
N GLY A 258 7.01 22.25 -9.50
CA GLY A 258 8.10 23.21 -9.31
C GLY A 258 9.22 22.97 -10.31
N PRO A 259 9.08 23.40 -11.59
CA PRO A 259 10.06 23.09 -12.62
C PRO A 259 11.41 23.79 -12.40
N GLU A 260 11.40 24.96 -11.77
CA GLU A 260 12.58 25.77 -11.40
C GLU A 260 13.42 25.15 -10.26
N LEU A 261 12.86 24.21 -9.50
CA LEU A 261 13.54 23.62 -8.35
C LEU A 261 14.67 22.69 -8.79
N LYS A 262 15.72 22.58 -7.98
CA LYS A 262 16.74 21.52 -8.13
C LYS A 262 16.22 20.19 -7.59
N LEU A 263 16.85 19.08 -7.98
CA LEU A 263 16.46 17.75 -7.52
C LEU A 263 16.48 17.57 -5.99
N SER A 264 17.36 18.29 -5.28
CA SER A 264 17.46 18.26 -3.82
C SER A 264 16.42 19.12 -3.09
N GLN A 265 15.66 19.95 -3.81
CA GLN A 265 14.84 21.00 -3.22
C GLN A 265 13.34 20.70 -3.32
N CYS A 266 12.58 21.22 -2.36
CA CYS A 266 11.13 21.30 -2.45
C CYS A 266 10.65 22.70 -2.08
N GLY A 267 9.54 23.17 -2.67
CA GLY A 267 8.95 24.44 -2.29
C GLY A 267 7.99 24.24 -1.11
N LEU A 268 8.28 24.89 0.02
CA LEU A 268 7.46 24.84 1.22
C LEU A 268 6.73 26.17 1.45
N PRO A 269 5.39 26.17 1.57
CA PRO A 269 4.63 27.36 1.89
C PRO A 269 5.10 28.07 3.16
N LYS A 270 5.33 29.38 3.08
CA LYS A 270 5.76 30.22 4.21
C LYS A 270 4.90 30.05 5.47
N LYS A 271 3.57 30.04 5.32
CA LYS A 271 2.62 29.82 6.44
C LYS A 271 2.82 28.46 7.11
N MET A 272 3.06 27.42 6.31
CA MET A 272 3.27 26.07 6.83
C MET A 272 4.63 25.97 7.53
N ALA A 273 5.67 26.53 6.92
CA ALA A 273 7.02 26.55 7.50
C ALA A 273 7.03 27.30 8.86
N LEU A 274 6.32 28.42 8.97
CA LEU A 274 6.21 29.19 10.22
C LEU A 274 5.63 28.36 11.38
N VAL A 275 4.65 27.49 11.12
CA VAL A 275 4.08 26.59 12.14
C VAL A 275 5.01 25.42 12.44
N LEU A 276 5.58 24.80 11.40
CA LEU A 276 6.46 23.64 11.56
C LEU A 276 7.76 23.99 12.31
N PHE A 277 8.29 25.18 12.10
CA PHE A 277 9.55 25.64 12.67
C PHE A 277 9.36 26.58 13.87
N GLU A 278 8.14 26.74 14.41
CA GLU A 278 7.81 27.69 15.48
C GLU A 278 8.82 27.66 16.66
N PRO A 279 9.20 26.51 17.25
CA PRO A 279 10.12 26.50 18.38
C PRO A 279 11.54 26.97 18.01
N PHE A 280 11.98 26.70 16.78
CA PHE A 280 13.30 27.10 16.29
C PHE A 280 13.36 28.61 16.09
N ILE A 281 12.29 29.19 15.54
CA ILE A 281 12.13 30.64 15.39
C ILE A 281 12.14 31.33 16.77
N ILE A 282 11.38 30.80 17.73
CA ILE A 282 11.33 31.34 19.10
C ILE A 282 12.72 31.35 19.74
N ARG A 283 13.48 30.26 19.58
CA ARG A 283 14.85 30.16 20.08
C ARG A 283 15.74 31.22 19.44
N ARG A 284 15.69 31.36 18.11
CA ARG A 284 16.54 32.30 17.37
C ARG A 284 16.22 33.76 17.67
N LEU A 285 14.93 34.12 17.78
CA LEU A 285 14.48 35.44 18.20
C LEU A 285 15.02 35.84 19.58
N LYS A 286 15.12 34.86 20.50
CA LYS A 286 15.67 35.08 21.84
C LYS A 286 17.19 35.25 21.81
N GLU A 287 17.89 34.43 21.02
CA GLU A 287 19.35 34.50 20.86
C GLU A 287 19.80 35.84 20.25
N LEU A 288 19.05 36.36 19.28
CA LEU A 288 19.32 37.65 18.63
C LEU A 288 18.88 38.86 19.48
N GLY A 289 18.21 38.65 20.61
CA GLY A 289 17.80 39.72 21.52
C GLY A 289 16.55 40.50 21.10
N TYR A 290 15.87 40.12 20.01
CA TYR A 290 14.58 40.73 19.62
C TYR A 290 13.50 40.55 20.69
N VAL A 291 13.57 39.45 21.44
CA VAL A 291 12.55 39.11 22.43
C VAL A 291 13.14 38.48 23.68
N HIS A 292 12.72 38.93 24.87
CA HIS A 292 13.17 38.37 26.14
C HIS A 292 12.31 37.20 26.65
N THR A 293 11.03 37.11 26.25
CA THR A 293 10.08 36.09 26.72
C THR A 293 9.45 35.28 25.58
N VAL A 294 9.20 34.00 25.83
CA VAL A 294 8.54 33.09 24.85
C VAL A 294 7.16 33.60 24.44
N ARG A 295 6.41 34.18 25.38
CA ARG A 295 5.06 34.72 25.11
C ARG A 295 5.10 35.90 24.14
N SER A 296 6.10 36.77 24.27
CA SER A 296 6.27 37.87 23.33
C SER A 296 6.73 37.37 21.96
N ALA A 297 7.53 36.30 21.90
CA ALA A 297 7.96 35.69 20.64
C ALA A 297 6.77 35.08 19.90
N LYS A 298 5.88 34.36 20.62
CA LYS A 298 4.62 33.86 20.05
C LYS A 298 3.74 34.97 19.48
N LYS A 299 3.57 36.09 20.22
CA LYS A 299 2.81 37.25 19.72
C LYS A 299 3.43 37.86 18.46
N MET A 300 4.76 37.87 18.35
CA MET A 300 5.47 38.39 17.18
C MET A 300 5.28 37.47 15.97
N ILE A 301 5.33 36.15 16.18
CA ILE A 301 5.04 35.13 15.17
C ILE A 301 3.58 35.21 14.69
N GLU A 302 2.63 35.34 15.61
CA GLU A 302 1.20 35.54 15.29
C GLU A 302 0.94 36.81 14.47
N ARG A 303 1.71 37.88 14.73
CA ARG A 303 1.64 39.14 13.97
C ARG A 303 2.37 39.10 12.62
N GLN A 304 3.13 38.04 12.34
CA GLN A 304 3.90 37.88 11.10
C GLN A 304 4.84 39.06 10.81
N SER A 305 5.55 39.53 11.83
CA SER A 305 6.49 40.66 11.71
C SER A 305 7.62 40.36 10.70
N PRO A 306 8.14 41.37 9.98
CA PRO A 306 9.19 41.19 8.96
C PRO A 306 10.40 40.37 9.44
N GLU A 307 10.85 40.62 10.66
CA GLU A 307 12.01 39.97 11.29
C GLU A 307 11.82 38.45 11.44
N VAL A 308 10.56 37.99 11.56
CA VAL A 308 10.22 36.57 11.65
C VAL A 308 10.48 35.87 10.32
N TRP A 309 10.26 36.54 9.19
CA TRP A 309 10.48 35.97 7.87
C TRP A 309 11.96 35.78 7.58
N ASP A 310 12.80 36.76 7.94
CA ASP A 310 14.26 36.67 7.79
C ASP A 310 14.83 35.53 8.63
N ILE A 311 14.36 35.39 9.89
CA ILE A 311 14.76 34.29 10.77
C ILE A 311 14.25 32.95 10.26
N LEU A 312 13.04 32.89 9.70
CA LEU A 312 12.50 31.66 9.13
C LEU A 312 13.38 31.18 7.96
N GLU A 313 13.84 32.09 7.11
CA GLU A 313 14.76 31.76 6.01
C GLU A 313 16.12 31.26 6.54
N GLU A 314 16.68 31.90 7.58
CA GLU A 314 17.91 31.44 8.23
C GLU A 314 17.76 30.03 8.82
N VAL A 315 16.66 29.78 9.55
CA VAL A 315 16.40 28.51 10.25
C VAL A 315 16.12 27.36 9.28
N THR A 316 15.45 27.63 8.16
CA THR A 316 15.12 26.60 7.17
C THR A 316 16.31 26.22 6.30
N LYS A 317 17.30 27.12 6.16
CA LYS A 317 18.51 26.85 5.40
C LYS A 317 19.34 25.73 6.03
N GLY A 318 19.50 24.63 5.28
CA GLY A 318 20.24 23.47 5.75
C GLY A 318 19.45 22.50 6.65
N HIS A 319 18.16 22.77 6.91
CA HIS A 319 17.28 21.87 7.66
C HIS A 319 16.41 21.05 6.70
N PRO A 320 16.71 19.75 6.47
CA PRO A 320 15.96 18.94 5.53
C PRO A 320 14.55 18.63 6.04
N VAL A 321 13.57 18.51 5.14
CA VAL A 321 12.20 18.09 5.44
C VAL A 321 11.87 16.79 4.71
N LEU A 322 11.04 15.94 5.31
CA LEU A 322 10.60 14.67 4.72
C LEU A 322 9.25 14.83 4.05
N LEU A 323 9.16 14.51 2.76
CA LEU A 323 7.91 14.43 2.03
C LEU A 323 7.46 12.97 1.91
N ASN A 324 6.19 12.71 2.22
CA ASN A 324 5.56 11.40 2.12
C ASN A 324 4.22 11.48 1.37
N ARG A 325 3.99 10.55 0.45
CA ARG A 325 2.69 10.34 -0.20
C ARG A 325 2.05 9.03 0.25
N ALA A 326 0.76 9.10 0.58
CA ALA A 326 -0.05 7.92 0.85
C ALA A 326 -0.71 7.42 -0.46
N PRO A 327 -0.76 6.10 -0.72
CA PRO A 327 -0.19 5.00 0.06
C PRO A 327 1.34 4.84 -0.13
N THR A 328 2.04 4.55 0.95
CA THR A 328 3.50 4.32 0.95
C THR A 328 3.79 2.86 0.59
N LEU A 329 4.03 2.56 -0.70
CA LEU A 329 4.24 1.19 -1.20
C LEU A 329 5.69 0.70 -1.03
N HIS A 330 6.66 1.62 -1.06
CA HIS A 330 8.08 1.32 -0.98
C HIS A 330 8.85 2.49 -0.36
N ARG A 331 10.12 2.28 -0.02
CA ARG A 331 10.95 3.31 0.64
C ARG A 331 11.06 4.65 -0.10
N LEU A 332 11.01 4.64 -1.43
CA LEU A 332 11.10 5.86 -2.26
C LEU A 332 9.88 6.78 -2.15
N SER A 333 8.80 6.31 -1.52
CA SER A 333 7.63 7.14 -1.23
C SER A 333 7.86 8.07 -0.03
N VAL A 334 9.03 8.02 0.60
CA VAL A 334 9.50 8.97 1.61
C VAL A 334 10.91 9.41 1.23
N GLN A 335 11.10 10.70 0.97
CA GLN A 335 12.40 11.29 0.62
C GLN A 335 12.58 12.62 1.37
N ALA A 336 13.84 12.98 1.57
CA ALA A 336 14.24 14.24 2.16
C ALA A 336 14.55 15.28 1.08
N PHE A 337 14.20 16.53 1.37
CA PHE A 337 14.45 17.69 0.51
C PHE A 337 14.88 18.87 1.36
N GLU A 338 15.64 19.79 0.76
CA GLU A 338 15.89 21.11 1.34
C GLU A 338 14.70 22.04 1.01
N PRO A 339 14.03 22.61 2.02
CA PRO A 339 12.89 23.47 1.80
C PRO A 339 13.32 24.83 1.24
N VAL A 340 12.65 25.26 0.17
CA VAL A 340 12.72 26.61 -0.38
C VAL A 340 11.40 27.30 -0.04
N LEU A 341 11.47 28.43 0.67
CA LEU A 341 10.28 29.16 1.07
C LEU A 341 9.58 29.74 -0.16
N ILE A 342 8.29 29.43 -0.31
CA ILE A 342 7.46 29.92 -1.41
C ILE A 342 6.20 30.60 -0.90
N GLU A 343 5.68 31.51 -1.71
CA GLU A 343 4.35 32.08 -1.52
C GLU A 343 3.25 31.08 -1.93
N GLY A 344 2.07 31.25 -1.35
CA GLY A 344 0.91 30.38 -1.55
C GLY A 344 0.77 29.30 -0.48
N GLU A 345 -0.07 28.30 -0.75
CA GLU A 345 -0.43 27.25 0.22
C GLU A 345 -0.10 25.83 -0.26
N ALA A 346 0.29 25.66 -1.53
CA ALA A 346 0.62 24.38 -2.13
C ALA A 346 2.12 24.08 -2.08
N ILE A 347 2.48 22.80 -1.89
CA ILE A 347 3.86 22.34 -1.89
C ILE A 347 4.33 22.19 -3.33
N ARG A 348 5.51 22.73 -3.68
CA ARG A 348 6.11 22.51 -5.00
C ARG A 348 7.08 21.34 -4.94
N ILE A 349 6.97 20.41 -5.88
CA ILE A 349 7.90 19.28 -5.98
C ILE A 349 8.57 19.22 -7.34
N HIS A 350 9.76 18.62 -7.35
CA HIS A 350 10.53 18.40 -8.57
C HIS A 350 9.84 17.37 -9.50
N PRO A 351 9.69 17.63 -10.81
CA PRO A 351 8.98 16.73 -11.72
C PRO A 351 9.55 15.30 -11.79
N LEU A 352 10.88 15.16 -11.70
CA LEU A 352 11.55 13.86 -11.80
C LEU A 352 11.32 12.95 -10.58
N VAL A 353 10.87 13.48 -9.44
CA VAL A 353 10.57 12.66 -8.26
C VAL A 353 9.14 12.11 -8.27
N CYS A 354 8.26 12.63 -9.13
CA CYS A 354 6.86 12.21 -9.21
C CYS A 354 6.71 10.71 -9.51
N THR A 355 7.60 10.15 -10.34
CA THR A 355 7.61 8.71 -10.64
C THR A 355 7.89 7.86 -9.40
N ALA A 356 8.81 8.31 -8.54
CA ALA A 356 9.13 7.66 -7.28
C ALA A 356 7.95 7.77 -6.29
N TYR A 357 7.27 8.91 -6.22
CA TYR A 357 6.08 9.05 -5.38
C TYR A 357 4.83 8.39 -5.97
N ASN A 358 4.87 7.99 -7.24
CA ASN A 358 3.71 7.62 -8.06
C ASN A 358 2.63 8.73 -8.06
N ALA A 359 3.06 9.99 -8.01
CA ALA A 359 2.22 11.17 -7.82
C ALA A 359 1.96 11.91 -9.13
N ASP A 360 0.80 12.54 -9.22
CA ASP A 360 0.40 13.48 -10.25
C ASP A 360 -0.11 14.80 -9.64
N PHE A 361 -0.48 15.75 -10.49
CA PHE A 361 -0.82 17.12 -10.08
C PHE A 361 -2.32 17.42 -10.26
N ASP A 362 -3.19 16.44 -10.04
CA ASP A 362 -4.65 16.54 -10.22
C ASP A 362 -5.42 16.74 -8.89
N GLY A 363 -4.72 16.92 -7.77
CA GLY A 363 -5.30 17.09 -6.44
C GLY A 363 -4.62 16.27 -5.34
N ASP A 364 -3.61 15.49 -5.70
CA ASP A 364 -2.77 14.74 -4.77
C ASP A 364 -2.19 15.62 -3.65
N GLN A 365 -2.04 15.00 -2.48
CA GLN A 365 -1.55 15.65 -1.28
C GLN A 365 -0.34 14.92 -0.72
N MET A 366 0.64 15.68 -0.23
CA MET A 366 1.79 15.13 0.47
C MET A 366 1.84 15.61 1.91
N ALA A 367 2.31 14.73 2.80
CA ALA A 367 2.61 15.05 4.17
C ALA A 367 4.07 15.46 4.32
N VAL A 368 4.32 16.56 5.02
CA VAL A 368 5.65 17.07 5.38
C VAL A 368 5.93 16.70 6.83
N HIS A 369 7.14 16.25 7.14
CA HIS A 369 7.60 16.02 8.50
C HIS A 369 8.97 16.67 8.72
N VAL A 370 9.19 17.26 9.88
CA VAL A 370 10.47 17.91 10.23
C VAL A 370 11.31 17.02 11.16
N PRO A 371 12.51 16.58 10.75
CA PRO A 371 13.43 15.87 11.63
C PRO A 371 13.97 16.85 12.69
N LEU A 372 13.82 16.51 13.98
CA LEU A 372 14.17 17.42 15.07
C LEU A 372 15.59 17.21 15.62
N SER A 373 16.02 15.96 15.83
CA SER A 373 17.34 15.68 16.38
C SER A 373 18.44 15.85 15.33
N VAL A 374 19.66 16.12 15.77
CA VAL A 374 20.81 16.30 14.88
C VAL A 374 21.09 14.99 14.12
N GLU A 375 20.95 13.85 14.78
CA GLU A 375 21.12 12.53 14.17
C GLU A 375 20.09 12.29 13.07
N ALA A 376 18.82 12.65 13.31
CA ALA A 376 17.75 12.50 12.32
C ALA A 376 17.93 13.45 11.11
N GLN A 377 18.41 14.67 11.35
CA GLN A 377 18.74 15.60 10.27
C GLN A 377 19.92 15.10 9.43
N MET A 378 20.96 14.55 10.07
CA MET A 378 22.09 13.92 9.39
C MET A 378 21.68 12.67 8.62
N GLU A 379 20.86 11.81 9.22
CA GLU A 379 20.30 10.62 8.56
C GLU A 379 19.49 11.00 7.32
N ALA A 380 18.61 11.99 7.45
CA ALA A 380 17.83 12.50 6.33
C ALA A 380 18.74 12.99 5.19
N ARG A 381 19.80 13.75 5.52
CA ARG A 381 20.77 14.29 4.56
C ARG A 381 21.61 13.21 3.88
N LEU A 382 22.09 12.23 4.64
CA LEU A 382 23.03 11.22 4.16
C LEU A 382 22.38 10.01 3.48
N LEU A 383 21.13 9.68 3.82
CA LEU A 383 20.46 8.47 3.32
C LEU A 383 19.17 8.76 2.54
N MET A 384 18.40 9.78 2.94
CA MET A 384 17.03 9.97 2.44
C MET A 384 16.90 11.06 1.38
N MET A 385 17.94 11.88 1.16
CA MET A 385 17.90 12.95 0.17
C MET A 385 17.51 12.43 -1.20
N ALA A 386 16.62 13.14 -1.90
CA ALA A 386 16.14 12.74 -3.22
C ALA A 386 17.28 12.46 -4.22
N PRO A 387 18.33 13.29 -4.33
CA PRO A 387 19.46 13.01 -5.21
C PRO A 387 20.11 11.64 -5.02
N LEU A 388 20.16 11.10 -3.79
CA LEU A 388 20.77 9.79 -3.50
C LEU A 388 19.94 8.62 -4.05
N ASN A 389 18.67 8.85 -4.38
CA ASN A 389 17.68 7.84 -4.68
C ASN A 389 17.32 7.77 -6.17
N ILE A 390 18.34 7.80 -7.05
CA ILE A 390 18.19 7.80 -8.52
C ILE A 390 17.69 6.45 -9.06
N PHE A 391 18.04 5.35 -8.39
CA PHE A 391 17.77 3.98 -8.87
C PHE A 391 16.70 3.27 -8.03
N SER A 392 15.93 2.42 -8.70
CA SER A 392 15.00 1.51 -8.04
C SER A 392 15.76 0.46 -7.21
N PRO A 393 15.43 0.28 -5.92
CA PRO A 393 16.04 -0.74 -5.08
C PRO A 393 15.77 -2.17 -5.56
N SER A 394 14.68 -2.40 -6.31
CA SER A 394 14.27 -3.74 -6.73
C SER A 394 14.97 -4.23 -8.00
N SER A 395 15.30 -3.32 -8.93
CA SER A 395 15.76 -3.67 -10.27
C SER A 395 17.09 -3.01 -10.67
N GLY A 396 17.57 -2.02 -9.92
CA GLY A 396 18.75 -1.24 -10.27
C GLY A 396 18.56 -0.31 -11.47
N LYS A 397 17.34 -0.23 -12.04
CA LYS A 397 17.02 0.68 -13.14
C LYS A 397 16.79 2.11 -12.63
N PRO A 398 17.14 3.15 -13.40
CA PRO A 398 16.91 4.54 -12.99
C PRO A 398 15.41 4.84 -12.89
N ILE A 399 14.96 5.29 -11.72
CA ILE A 399 13.56 5.65 -11.47
C ILE A 399 13.28 7.11 -11.80
N MET A 400 14.29 7.98 -11.67
CA MET A 400 14.24 9.41 -12.01
C MET A 400 14.42 9.67 -13.51
N THR A 401 14.06 8.70 -14.35
CA THR A 401 14.08 8.88 -15.80
C THR A 401 12.98 9.88 -16.17
N PRO A 402 13.27 10.91 -16.98
CA PRO A 402 12.24 11.85 -17.42
C PRO A 402 11.06 11.15 -18.09
N THR A 403 9.89 11.72 -17.90
CA THR A 403 8.63 11.20 -18.44
C THR A 403 7.90 12.27 -19.23
N GLN A 404 6.97 11.85 -20.09
CA GLN A 404 6.04 12.73 -20.80
C GLN A 404 6.78 13.83 -21.58
N ASP A 405 6.52 15.09 -21.25
CA ASP A 405 6.90 16.25 -22.04
C ASP A 405 8.42 16.43 -22.16
N ILE A 406 9.17 16.13 -21.09
CA ILE A 406 10.64 16.19 -21.11
C ILE A 406 11.18 15.16 -22.12
N THR A 407 10.62 13.95 -22.13
CA THR A 407 10.97 12.91 -23.11
C THR A 407 10.61 13.34 -24.52
N LEU A 408 9.44 13.97 -24.71
CA LEU A 408 8.99 14.46 -26.00
C LEU A 408 9.91 15.54 -26.56
N GLY A 409 10.32 16.51 -25.73
CA GLY A 409 11.26 17.56 -26.11
C GLY A 409 12.63 17.00 -26.51
N CYS A 410 13.18 16.08 -25.71
CA CYS A 410 14.45 15.41 -26.04
C CYS A 410 14.37 14.58 -27.32
N TYR A 411 13.26 13.86 -27.53
CA TYR A 411 13.05 13.07 -28.73
C TYR A 411 12.92 13.97 -29.97
N TYR A 412 12.13 15.03 -29.88
CA TYR A 412 11.99 16.01 -30.96
C TYR A 412 13.37 16.60 -31.31
N LEU A 413 14.11 17.08 -30.33
CA LEU A 413 15.45 17.64 -30.52
C LEU A 413 16.41 16.67 -31.24
N THR A 414 16.33 15.37 -30.95
CA THR A 414 17.23 14.36 -31.50
C THR A 414 16.71 13.63 -32.75
N ALA A 415 15.49 13.95 -33.18
CA ALA A 415 14.80 13.30 -34.30
C ALA A 415 15.54 13.49 -35.63
N GLU A 416 15.42 12.50 -36.50
CA GLU A 416 16.00 12.57 -37.84
C GLU A 416 15.18 13.47 -38.76
N PRO A 417 15.84 14.25 -39.64
CA PRO A 417 15.11 15.09 -40.58
C PRO A 417 14.27 14.24 -41.52
N ARG A 418 12.99 14.64 -41.67
CA ARG A 418 12.01 14.01 -42.56
C ARG A 418 12.35 14.15 -44.05
N THR A 419 13.17 15.13 -44.41
CA THR A 419 13.62 15.34 -45.79
C THR A 419 14.65 14.27 -46.16
N THR A 420 14.32 13.48 -47.18
CA THR A 420 15.25 12.54 -47.81
C THR A 420 16.46 13.29 -48.38
N ARG A 421 17.65 12.74 -48.15
CA ARG A 421 18.92 13.31 -48.64
C ARG A 421 18.91 13.34 -50.17
N GLU A 422 18.96 14.53 -50.75
CA GLU A 422 19.36 14.67 -52.15
C GLU A 422 20.86 14.40 -52.26
N SER A 423 21.26 13.47 -53.12
CA SER A 423 22.64 12.96 -53.21
C SER A 423 23.71 14.02 -53.54
N LYS A 424 23.31 15.23 -53.97
CA LYS A 424 24.19 16.33 -54.38
C LYS A 424 24.30 17.48 -53.36
N GLN A 425 23.62 17.42 -52.22
CA GLN A 425 23.61 18.53 -51.27
C GLN A 425 24.88 18.51 -50.39
N ARG A 426 25.70 19.58 -50.47
CA ARG A 426 26.89 19.75 -49.63
C ARG A 426 26.46 20.19 -48.23
N LEU A 427 26.83 19.42 -47.20
CA LEU A 427 26.56 19.75 -45.81
C LEU A 427 27.53 20.81 -45.31
N MET A 428 27.07 21.71 -44.44
CA MET A 428 27.93 22.66 -43.74
C MET A 428 28.83 21.91 -42.75
N LEU A 429 30.11 22.31 -42.69
CA LEU A 429 31.11 21.77 -41.78
C LEU A 429 31.35 22.79 -40.67
N PHE A 430 31.23 22.33 -39.42
CA PHE A 430 31.50 23.12 -38.22
C PHE A 430 32.70 22.58 -37.47
N GLY A 431 33.53 23.48 -36.94
CA GLY A 431 34.75 23.15 -36.20
C GLY A 431 34.52 22.86 -34.72
N SER A 432 33.44 23.37 -34.13
CA SER A 432 33.13 23.18 -32.70
C SER A 432 31.63 23.11 -32.42
N LYS A 433 31.25 22.57 -31.25
CA LYS A 433 29.84 22.55 -30.79
C LYS A 433 29.28 23.98 -30.67
N SER A 434 30.07 24.91 -30.11
CA SER A 434 29.64 26.30 -29.90
C SER A 434 29.35 27.04 -31.19
N GLU A 435 30.08 26.75 -32.27
CA GLU A 435 29.82 27.31 -33.60
C GLU A 435 28.46 26.87 -34.16
N VAL A 436 28.08 25.61 -33.92
CA VAL A 436 26.75 25.08 -34.30
C VAL A 436 25.65 25.77 -33.51
N VAL A 437 25.83 25.94 -32.19
CA VAL A 437 24.86 26.62 -31.33
C VAL A 437 24.70 28.08 -31.76
N PHE A 438 25.81 28.76 -32.06
CA PHE A 438 25.78 30.13 -32.59
C PHE A 438 25.02 30.22 -33.91
N ALA A 439 25.33 29.34 -34.87
CA ALA A 439 24.63 29.30 -36.16
C ALA A 439 23.13 28.97 -36.02
N HIS A 440 22.76 28.18 -35.01
CA HIS A 440 21.36 27.89 -34.70
C HIS A 440 20.64 29.12 -34.13
N LEU A 441 21.27 29.86 -33.23
CA LEU A 441 20.72 31.08 -32.65
C LEU A 441 20.58 32.21 -33.67
N ASP A 442 21.53 32.31 -34.62
CA ASP A 442 21.47 33.24 -35.76
C ASP A 442 20.37 32.86 -36.77
N GLY A 443 19.86 31.63 -36.71
CA GLY A 443 18.82 31.12 -37.61
C GLY A 443 19.34 30.63 -38.96
N THR A 444 20.66 30.58 -39.13
CA THR A 444 21.31 30.05 -40.34
C THR A 444 21.07 28.55 -40.52
N VAL A 445 21.00 27.78 -39.41
CA VAL A 445 20.68 26.34 -39.42
C VAL A 445 19.48 26.01 -38.52
N LYS A 446 18.62 25.10 -38.98
CA LYS A 446 17.45 24.63 -38.22
C LYS A 446 17.78 23.41 -37.37
N THR A 447 16.95 23.15 -36.37
CA THR A 447 17.15 22.08 -35.36
C THR A 447 17.41 20.69 -35.97
N HIS A 448 16.71 20.34 -37.04
CA HIS A 448 16.83 19.03 -37.68
C HIS A 448 17.78 19.02 -38.88
N ASP A 449 18.45 20.13 -39.21
CA ASP A 449 19.34 20.16 -40.37
C ASP A 449 20.55 19.24 -40.12
N ARG A 450 20.92 18.50 -41.17
CA ARG A 450 22.12 17.64 -41.16
C ARG A 450 23.35 18.51 -41.32
N ILE A 451 24.36 18.25 -40.49
CA ILE A 451 25.62 18.98 -40.48
C ILE A 451 26.79 18.00 -40.36
N LEU A 452 27.96 18.44 -40.77
CA LEU A 452 29.23 17.78 -40.47
C LEU A 452 29.88 18.51 -39.30
N LEU A 453 30.26 17.76 -38.26
CA LEU A 453 30.93 18.30 -37.08
C LEU A 453 32.32 17.66 -36.94
N ALA A 454 33.33 18.48 -36.65
CA ALA A 454 34.64 17.98 -36.23
C ALA A 454 34.46 17.12 -34.97
N ASN A 455 34.88 15.86 -35.02
CA ASN A 455 34.52 14.89 -34.01
C ASN A 455 35.14 15.24 -32.64
N PRO A 456 34.33 15.52 -31.60
CA PRO A 456 34.83 15.83 -30.26
C PRO A 456 35.51 14.64 -29.57
N ASP A 457 35.22 13.42 -30.02
CA ASP A 457 35.72 12.16 -29.48
C ASP A 457 36.87 11.56 -30.30
N PHE A 458 37.45 12.30 -31.24
CA PHE A 458 38.56 11.79 -32.05
C PHE A 458 39.73 11.35 -31.15
N GLU A 459 40.22 10.13 -31.33
CA GLU A 459 41.28 9.49 -30.51
C GLU A 459 40.92 9.26 -29.02
N LYS A 460 39.69 9.56 -28.59
CA LYS A 460 39.20 9.30 -27.22
C LYS A 460 38.27 8.09 -27.22
N LYS A 461 38.49 7.16 -26.29
CA LYS A 461 37.61 5.99 -26.12
C LYS A 461 36.48 6.33 -25.15
N THR A 462 35.39 6.90 -25.66
CA THR A 462 34.17 7.19 -24.90
C THR A 462 33.07 6.15 -25.18
N VAL A 463 31.99 6.18 -24.39
CA VAL A 463 30.93 5.15 -24.46
C VAL A 463 30.09 5.29 -25.73
N TYR A 464 29.75 6.53 -26.08
CA TYR A 464 28.89 6.83 -27.23
C TYR A 464 29.63 7.47 -28.41
N GLY A 465 30.86 7.95 -28.21
CA GLY A 465 31.68 8.57 -29.25
C GLY A 465 32.34 7.57 -30.21
N ASP A 466 32.66 8.05 -31.41
CA ASP A 466 33.41 7.27 -32.41
C ASP A 466 34.88 7.71 -32.41
N SER A 467 35.78 6.91 -31.85
CA SER A 467 37.21 7.27 -31.80
C SER A 467 37.92 7.33 -33.17
N THR A 468 37.32 6.79 -34.23
CA THR A 468 38.01 6.54 -35.52
C THR A 468 37.85 7.65 -36.54
N LYS A 469 36.71 8.36 -36.54
CA LYS A 469 36.39 9.36 -37.56
C LYS A 469 36.85 10.74 -37.14
N LYS A 470 37.49 11.49 -38.04
CA LYS A 470 37.82 12.91 -37.79
C LYS A 470 36.60 13.85 -37.86
N VAL A 471 35.59 13.47 -38.65
CA VAL A 471 34.36 14.25 -38.86
C VAL A 471 33.16 13.32 -38.78
N ILE A 472 32.11 13.74 -38.07
CA ILE A 472 30.86 13.00 -37.89
C ILE A 472 29.69 13.72 -38.58
N GLU A 473 28.79 12.96 -39.21
CA GLU A 473 27.50 13.46 -39.69
C GLU A 473 26.50 13.41 -38.53
N THR A 474 25.92 14.56 -38.18
CA THR A 474 24.94 14.68 -37.09
C THR A 474 23.88 15.73 -37.40
N THR A 475 22.98 16.00 -36.46
CA THR A 475 21.99 17.09 -36.55
C THR A 475 22.29 18.18 -35.52
N VAL A 476 21.88 19.41 -35.82
CA VAL A 476 22.04 20.57 -34.91
C VAL A 476 21.47 20.25 -33.53
N GLY A 477 20.26 19.66 -33.47
CA GLY A 477 19.63 19.31 -32.21
C GLY A 477 20.39 18.25 -31.40
N ARG A 478 21.03 17.26 -32.04
CA ARG A 478 21.91 16.30 -31.35
C ARG A 478 23.15 16.96 -30.77
N VAL A 479 23.66 18.03 -31.39
CA VAL A 479 24.77 18.82 -30.85
C VAL A 479 24.34 19.55 -29.58
N ILE A 480 23.21 20.25 -29.61
CA ILE A 480 22.62 20.92 -28.43
C ILE A 480 22.36 19.89 -27.31
N PHE A 481 21.78 18.75 -27.65
CA PHE A 481 21.57 17.66 -26.71
C PHE A 481 22.89 17.11 -26.13
N SER A 482 24.00 17.17 -26.85
CA SER A 482 25.30 16.69 -26.36
C SER A 482 25.95 17.61 -25.32
N GLU A 483 25.55 18.89 -25.23
CA GLU A 483 26.16 19.86 -24.30
C GLU A 483 25.72 19.64 -22.84
N ILE A 484 24.57 19.02 -22.62
CA ILE A 484 24.09 18.72 -21.27
C ILE A 484 24.84 17.56 -20.62
N TRP A 485 25.42 16.65 -21.42
CA TRP A 485 26.10 15.45 -20.94
C TRP A 485 27.58 15.74 -20.64
N PRO A 486 28.18 15.06 -19.64
CA PRO A 486 29.62 15.16 -19.40
C PRO A 486 30.44 14.65 -20.59
N ASP A 487 31.58 15.28 -20.85
CA ASP A 487 32.45 14.93 -21.99
C ASP A 487 32.93 13.46 -21.95
N ASP A 488 33.08 12.87 -20.75
CA ASP A 488 33.49 11.47 -20.57
C ASP A 488 32.51 10.45 -21.18
N LEU A 489 31.23 10.83 -21.35
CA LEU A 489 30.21 9.96 -21.93
C LEU A 489 30.36 9.85 -23.46
N GLY A 490 30.96 10.86 -24.09
CA GLY A 490 31.08 11.02 -25.53
C GLY A 490 29.80 11.55 -26.20
N PHE A 491 29.84 11.69 -27.52
CA PHE A 491 28.78 12.33 -28.31
C PHE A 491 27.64 11.35 -28.67
N PRO A 492 26.42 11.51 -28.09
CA PRO A 492 25.31 10.59 -28.35
C PRO A 492 24.62 10.88 -29.69
N ASN A 493 25.13 10.31 -30.79
CA ASN A 493 24.59 10.53 -32.13
C ASN A 493 23.43 9.58 -32.51
N LYS A 494 22.38 9.50 -31.70
CA LYS A 494 21.21 8.64 -31.94
C LYS A 494 19.91 9.38 -31.60
N VAL A 495 18.78 8.87 -32.09
CA VAL A 495 17.45 9.33 -31.65
C VAL A 495 17.22 8.84 -30.22
N VAL A 496 16.79 9.74 -29.34
CA VAL A 496 16.70 9.48 -27.91
C VAL A 496 15.24 9.50 -27.46
N GLY A 497 14.65 8.32 -27.31
CA GLY A 497 13.36 8.12 -26.67
C GLY A 497 13.49 7.76 -25.19
N LYS A 498 12.37 7.39 -24.55
CA LYS A 498 12.32 7.05 -23.12
C LYS A 498 13.32 5.95 -22.71
N GLY A 499 13.44 4.90 -23.52
CA GLY A 499 14.34 3.77 -23.24
C GLY A 499 15.81 4.19 -23.25
N GLN A 500 16.20 4.95 -24.28
CA GLN A 500 17.55 5.44 -24.47
C GLN A 500 17.94 6.47 -23.40
N LEU A 501 17.00 7.32 -22.94
CA LEU A 501 17.25 8.22 -21.80
C LEU A 501 17.62 7.45 -20.53
N GLY A 502 16.93 6.35 -20.24
CA GLY A 502 17.26 5.49 -19.11
C GLY A 502 18.67 4.90 -19.20
N GLU A 503 19.09 4.46 -20.39
CA GLU A 503 20.45 3.96 -20.64
C GLU A 503 21.51 5.06 -20.50
N LEU A 504 21.25 6.26 -21.03
CA LEU A 504 22.15 7.41 -20.92
C LEU A 504 22.37 7.81 -19.46
N ILE A 505 21.30 7.86 -18.65
CA ILE A 505 21.38 8.17 -17.21
C ILE A 505 22.18 7.10 -16.48
N TRP A 506 21.94 5.82 -16.80
CA TRP A 506 22.68 4.71 -16.18
C TRP A 506 24.18 4.74 -16.52
N ASN A 507 24.52 5.00 -17.78
CA ASN A 507 25.92 5.13 -18.22
C ASN A 507 26.58 6.38 -17.63
N CYS A 508 25.87 7.51 -17.57
CA CYS A 508 26.37 8.73 -16.93
C CYS A 508 26.74 8.46 -15.46
N TYR A 509 25.88 7.76 -14.72
CA TYR A 509 26.19 7.37 -13.34
C TYR A 509 27.41 6.44 -13.23
N LYS A 510 27.50 5.46 -14.11
CA LYS A 510 28.58 4.47 -14.10
C LYS A 510 29.95 5.05 -14.42
N PHE A 511 30.03 5.96 -15.40
CA PHE A 511 31.30 6.47 -15.91
C PHE A 511 31.66 7.85 -15.37
N CYS A 512 30.68 8.73 -15.13
CA CYS A 512 30.91 10.11 -14.72
C CYS A 512 30.63 10.34 -13.22
N GLY A 513 30.05 9.36 -12.53
CA GLY A 513 29.77 9.41 -11.09
C GLY A 513 28.45 10.10 -10.70
N HIS A 514 28.18 10.13 -9.39
CA HIS A 514 26.90 10.54 -8.83
C HIS A 514 26.60 12.04 -9.02
N GLU A 515 27.51 12.92 -8.61
CA GLU A 515 27.31 14.38 -8.62
C GLU A 515 27.06 14.93 -10.03
N ASN A 516 27.84 14.44 -11.00
CA ASN A 516 27.67 14.79 -12.41
C ASN A 516 26.31 14.31 -12.94
N THR A 517 25.85 13.12 -12.53
CA THR A 517 24.53 12.61 -12.93
C THR A 517 23.41 13.50 -12.40
N VAL A 518 23.46 13.90 -11.12
CA VAL A 518 22.45 14.78 -10.51
C VAL A 518 22.39 16.12 -11.25
N THR A 519 23.54 16.73 -11.52
CA THR A 519 23.64 18.00 -12.26
C THR A 519 23.10 17.86 -13.68
N THR A 520 23.39 16.72 -14.33
CA THR A 520 22.91 16.42 -15.68
C THR A 520 21.40 16.21 -15.72
N LEU A 521 20.80 15.60 -14.69
CA LEU A 521 19.35 15.41 -14.61
C LEU A 521 18.60 16.75 -14.52
N ASP A 522 19.12 17.72 -13.76
CA ASP A 522 18.53 19.06 -13.68
C ASP A 522 18.61 19.77 -15.04
N ARG A 523 19.78 19.73 -15.71
CA ARG A 523 19.96 20.27 -17.07
C ARG A 523 19.08 19.60 -18.11
N LEU A 524 18.94 18.27 -18.04
CA LEU A 524 18.09 17.47 -18.94
C LEU A 524 16.62 17.85 -18.81
N LYS A 525 16.15 18.10 -17.57
CA LYS A 525 14.80 18.60 -17.31
C LYS A 525 14.61 19.98 -17.95
N GLU A 526 15.52 20.92 -17.71
CA GLU A 526 15.44 22.28 -18.25
C GLU A 526 15.41 22.27 -19.79
N LEU A 527 16.36 21.56 -20.42
CA LEU A 527 16.43 21.40 -21.87
C LEU A 527 15.15 20.77 -22.42
N GLY A 528 14.67 19.68 -21.81
CA GLY A 528 13.50 18.98 -22.31
C GLY A 528 12.22 19.83 -22.25
N PHE A 529 12.00 20.61 -21.18
CA PHE A 529 10.87 21.53 -21.12
C PHE A 529 10.99 22.70 -22.11
N TYR A 530 12.19 23.26 -22.23
CA TYR A 530 12.46 24.35 -23.17
C TYR A 530 12.20 23.92 -24.61
N GLU A 531 12.74 22.77 -25.02
CA GLU A 531 12.59 22.24 -26.36
C GLU A 531 11.17 21.72 -26.63
N ALA A 532 10.49 21.14 -25.64
CA ALA A 532 9.08 20.77 -25.79
C ALA A 532 8.20 21.99 -26.05
N THR A 533 8.48 23.12 -25.40
CA THR A 533 7.77 24.38 -25.60
C THR A 533 8.09 24.98 -26.98
N ARG A 534 9.37 25.01 -27.37
CA ARG A 534 9.79 25.49 -28.71
C ARG A 534 9.23 24.66 -29.85
N ALA A 535 9.13 23.35 -29.67
CA ALA A 535 8.57 22.44 -30.67
C ALA A 535 7.09 22.74 -30.96
N GLY A 536 6.37 23.40 -30.03
CA GLY A 536 4.98 23.80 -30.23
C GLY A 536 4.04 22.63 -30.53
N VAL A 537 4.35 21.45 -30.01
CA VAL A 537 3.60 20.22 -30.31
C VAL A 537 2.18 20.35 -29.75
N SER A 538 1.20 20.30 -30.63
CA SER A 538 -0.23 20.32 -30.31
C SER A 538 -0.92 19.12 -30.96
N ILE A 539 -2.10 18.75 -30.49
CA ILE A 539 -2.90 17.67 -31.09
C ILE A 539 -4.21 18.26 -31.62
N GLY A 540 -4.37 18.22 -32.93
CA GLY A 540 -5.63 18.50 -33.62
C GLY A 540 -6.39 17.21 -33.98
N ILE A 541 -7.65 17.37 -34.37
CA ILE A 541 -8.47 16.25 -34.88
C ILE A 541 -7.93 15.70 -36.21
N ASP A 542 -7.29 16.56 -37.01
CA ASP A 542 -6.75 16.19 -38.32
C ASP A 542 -5.48 15.34 -38.23
N ASP A 543 -4.75 15.44 -37.12
CA ASP A 543 -3.55 14.64 -36.86
C ASP A 543 -3.87 13.15 -36.69
N MET A 544 -5.11 12.82 -36.33
CA MET A 544 -5.59 11.44 -36.10
C MET A 544 -5.96 10.75 -37.42
N ILE A 545 -4.99 10.50 -38.30
CA ILE A 545 -5.24 10.10 -39.69
C ILE A 545 -5.90 8.72 -39.81
N ILE A 546 -7.08 8.74 -40.45
CA ILE A 546 -7.82 7.69 -41.17
C ILE A 546 -7.05 6.80 -42.16
N PRO A 547 -6.52 5.59 -41.87
CA PRO A 547 -5.96 4.76 -42.95
C PRO A 547 -7.05 4.37 -43.97
N LYS A 548 -6.77 4.54 -45.26
CA LYS A 548 -7.72 4.21 -46.35
C LYS A 548 -7.93 2.70 -46.48
N GLU A 549 -6.91 1.94 -46.12
CA GLU A 549 -6.87 0.49 -46.10
C GLU A 549 -7.84 -0.09 -45.05
N LYS A 550 -8.29 0.71 -44.07
CA LYS A 550 -9.22 0.27 -43.01
C LYS A 550 -10.48 -0.40 -43.58
N THR A 551 -11.14 0.24 -44.55
CA THR A 551 -12.37 -0.30 -45.14
C THR A 551 -12.11 -1.60 -45.89
N GLN A 552 -10.98 -1.70 -46.60
CA GLN A 552 -10.58 -2.91 -47.31
C GLN A 552 -10.36 -4.09 -46.36
N GLU A 553 -9.65 -3.87 -45.26
CA GLU A 553 -9.40 -4.91 -44.25
C GLU A 553 -10.68 -5.36 -43.54
N ILE A 554 -11.59 -4.43 -43.25
CA ILE A 554 -12.90 -4.75 -42.65
C ILE A 554 -13.76 -5.59 -43.60
N GLU A 555 -13.81 -5.22 -44.89
CA GLU A 555 -14.54 -5.99 -45.90
C GLU A 555 -13.95 -7.39 -46.10
N ALA A 556 -12.62 -7.52 -46.08
CA ALA A 556 -11.94 -8.81 -46.15
C ALA A 556 -12.30 -9.70 -44.95
N ALA A 557 -12.27 -9.15 -43.73
CA ALA A 557 -12.67 -9.86 -42.52
C ALA A 557 -14.15 -10.30 -42.55
N GLN A 558 -15.05 -9.42 -43.01
CA GLN A 558 -16.47 -9.75 -43.15
C GLN A 558 -16.72 -10.88 -44.16
N LYS A 559 -15.99 -10.92 -45.28
CA LYS A 559 -16.05 -12.03 -46.25
C LYS A 559 -15.62 -13.35 -45.60
N GLN A 560 -14.51 -13.36 -44.88
CA GLN A 560 -14.05 -14.56 -44.16
C GLN A 560 -15.07 -15.04 -43.12
N ILE A 561 -15.68 -14.12 -42.36
CA ILE A 561 -16.72 -14.47 -41.38
C ILE A 561 -17.95 -15.08 -42.08
N SER A 562 -18.35 -14.55 -43.24
CA SER A 562 -19.46 -15.12 -44.02
C SER A 562 -19.19 -16.56 -44.48
N GLU A 563 -17.93 -16.90 -44.76
CA GLU A 563 -17.52 -18.27 -45.10
C GLU A 563 -17.57 -19.18 -43.88
N VAL A 564 -17.12 -18.70 -42.72
CA VAL A 564 -17.22 -19.43 -41.44
C VAL A 564 -18.69 -19.67 -41.07
N GLU A 565 -19.58 -18.68 -41.25
CA GLU A 565 -21.01 -18.87 -41.04
C GLU A 565 -21.63 -19.87 -42.02
N LYS A 566 -21.21 -19.88 -43.29
CA LYS A 566 -21.65 -20.88 -44.28
C LYS A 566 -21.20 -22.28 -43.87
N GLN A 567 -19.97 -22.45 -43.38
CA GLN A 567 -19.47 -23.73 -42.87
C GLN A 567 -20.28 -24.21 -41.66
N TYR A 568 -20.63 -23.29 -40.75
CA TYR A 568 -21.47 -23.58 -39.59
C TYR A 568 -22.88 -24.01 -40.01
N ARG A 569 -23.53 -23.30 -40.95
CA ARG A 569 -24.86 -23.66 -41.47
C ARG A 569 -24.88 -25.00 -42.19
N LYS A 570 -23.77 -25.40 -42.80
CA LYS A 570 -23.58 -26.73 -43.43
C LYS A 570 -23.25 -27.85 -42.42
N GLY A 571 -23.12 -27.53 -41.13
CA GLY A 571 -22.77 -28.49 -40.07
C GLY A 571 -21.31 -28.95 -40.07
N VAL A 572 -20.42 -28.24 -40.79
CA VAL A 572 -19.00 -28.62 -40.90
C VAL A 572 -18.20 -28.28 -39.64
N ILE A 573 -18.62 -27.25 -38.91
CA ILE A 573 -17.94 -26.77 -37.69
C ILE A 573 -18.93 -26.66 -36.52
N THR A 574 -18.42 -26.82 -35.30
CA THR A 574 -19.20 -26.69 -34.08
C THR A 574 -19.44 -25.23 -33.68
N PRO A 575 -20.41 -24.93 -32.79
CA PRO A 575 -20.65 -23.57 -32.30
C PRO A 575 -19.44 -22.92 -31.61
N GLY A 576 -18.67 -23.72 -30.85
CA GLY A 576 -17.45 -23.24 -30.17
C GLY A 576 -16.32 -22.92 -31.14
N GLU A 577 -16.11 -23.76 -32.16
CA GLU A 577 -15.11 -23.49 -33.20
C GLU A 577 -15.48 -22.28 -34.06
N ARG A 578 -16.77 -22.10 -34.36
CA ARG A 578 -17.27 -20.88 -35.01
C ARG A 578 -16.92 -19.65 -34.18
N TYR A 579 -17.23 -19.66 -32.89
CA TYR A 579 -16.96 -18.55 -31.97
C TYR A 579 -15.47 -18.18 -31.95
N ASN A 580 -14.59 -19.16 -31.76
CA ASN A 580 -13.15 -18.95 -31.74
C ASN A 580 -12.62 -18.41 -33.07
N LYS A 581 -13.04 -18.99 -34.21
CA LYS A 581 -12.63 -18.51 -35.54
C LYS A 581 -13.05 -17.06 -35.81
N ILE A 582 -14.26 -16.66 -35.40
CA ILE A 582 -14.72 -15.28 -35.57
C ILE A 582 -13.85 -14.32 -34.76
N ILE A 583 -13.50 -14.68 -33.52
CA ILE A 583 -12.62 -13.88 -32.66
C ILE A 583 -11.22 -13.75 -33.25
N ASP A 584 -10.66 -14.85 -33.76
CA ASP A 584 -9.32 -14.85 -34.37
C ASP A 584 -9.26 -13.95 -35.61
N ILE A 585 -10.26 -14.04 -36.50
CA ILE A 585 -10.36 -13.19 -37.69
C ILE A 585 -10.39 -11.71 -37.29
N TRP A 586 -11.23 -11.33 -36.32
CA TRP A 586 -11.32 -9.95 -35.87
C TRP A 586 -10.05 -9.47 -35.18
N THR A 587 -9.41 -10.33 -34.38
CA THR A 587 -8.14 -10.00 -33.71
C THR A 587 -7.07 -9.70 -34.75
N HIS A 588 -6.91 -10.56 -35.76
CA HIS A 588 -5.96 -10.37 -36.85
C HIS A 588 -6.21 -9.06 -37.63
N CYS A 589 -7.47 -8.81 -38.01
CA CYS A 589 -7.88 -7.59 -38.68
C CYS A 589 -7.55 -6.33 -37.84
N THR A 590 -7.84 -6.36 -36.54
CA THR A 590 -7.55 -5.21 -35.66
C THR A 590 -6.04 -4.92 -35.53
N ASP A 591 -5.19 -5.95 -35.55
CA ASP A 591 -3.74 -5.79 -35.47
C ASP A 591 -3.14 -5.32 -36.80
N GLN A 592 -3.66 -5.79 -37.94
CA GLN A 592 -3.27 -5.28 -39.26
C GLN A 592 -3.61 -3.80 -39.41
N ILE A 593 -4.84 -3.38 -39.04
CA ILE A 593 -5.25 -1.97 -39.04
C ILE A 593 -4.34 -1.13 -38.13
N ALA A 594 -3.95 -1.64 -36.96
CA ALA A 594 -3.04 -0.93 -36.06
C ALA A 594 -1.67 -0.68 -36.69
N ASN A 595 -1.12 -1.68 -37.38
CA ASN A 595 0.18 -1.58 -38.05
C ASN A 595 0.15 -0.62 -39.24
N VAL A 596 -0.91 -0.68 -40.06
CA VAL A 596 -1.08 0.25 -41.19
C VAL A 596 -1.23 1.67 -40.67
N MET A 597 -2.06 1.88 -39.65
CA MET A 597 -2.27 3.21 -39.05
C MET A 597 -0.96 3.84 -38.55
N LEU A 598 -0.08 3.09 -37.88
CA LEU A 598 1.22 3.63 -37.44
C LEU A 598 2.10 4.07 -38.61
N LYS A 599 2.14 3.30 -39.70
CA LYS A 599 2.86 3.68 -40.91
C LYS A 599 2.25 4.91 -41.58
N THR A 600 0.92 5.03 -41.57
CA THR A 600 0.21 6.18 -42.12
C THR A 600 0.49 7.45 -41.32
N LEU A 601 0.51 7.35 -39.98
CA LEU A 601 0.87 8.47 -39.10
C LEU A 601 2.35 8.85 -39.26
N ASP A 602 3.24 7.87 -39.43
CA ASP A 602 4.64 8.14 -39.73
C ASP A 602 4.80 8.86 -41.06
N HIS A 603 4.14 8.39 -42.12
CA HIS A 603 4.20 9.05 -43.44
C HIS A 603 3.55 10.45 -43.45
N ASN A 604 2.61 10.71 -42.53
CA ASN A 604 1.91 11.99 -42.35
C ASN A 604 1.37 12.61 -43.66
N GLN A 605 0.79 11.79 -44.55
CA GLN A 605 0.30 12.19 -45.88
C GLN A 605 1.35 12.89 -46.77
N GLY A 606 2.65 12.63 -46.55
CA GLY A 606 3.74 13.25 -47.30
C GLY A 606 4.08 14.69 -46.86
N LYS A 607 3.49 15.17 -45.74
CA LYS A 607 3.88 16.44 -45.14
C LYS A 607 5.33 16.37 -44.65
N ARG A 608 6.04 17.49 -44.78
CA ARG A 608 7.43 17.63 -44.32
C ARG A 608 7.55 17.68 -42.79
N GLU A 609 6.45 17.96 -42.11
CA GLU A 609 6.36 18.04 -40.65
C GLU A 609 6.09 16.68 -40.01
N PHE A 610 6.52 16.53 -38.77
CA PHE A 610 6.20 15.36 -37.97
C PHE A 610 4.72 15.39 -37.55
N ASN A 611 4.09 14.21 -37.53
CA ASN A 611 2.77 14.09 -36.93
C ASN A 611 2.90 14.11 -35.38
N PRO A 612 2.19 14.99 -34.66
CA PRO A 612 2.25 15.07 -33.20
C PRO A 612 1.89 13.77 -32.48
N VAL A 613 0.85 13.06 -32.95
CA VAL A 613 0.40 11.79 -32.36
C VAL A 613 1.47 10.72 -32.55
N TRP A 614 2.13 10.71 -33.70
CA TRP A 614 3.25 9.80 -33.96
C TRP A 614 4.44 10.10 -33.03
N LEU A 615 4.83 11.37 -32.89
CA LEU A 615 5.93 11.78 -32.01
C LEU A 615 5.70 11.33 -30.56
N MET A 616 4.50 11.50 -30.02
CA MET A 616 4.18 11.11 -28.64
C MET A 616 4.31 9.61 -28.38
N VAL A 617 3.93 8.81 -29.37
CA VAL A 617 3.89 7.34 -29.27
C VAL A 617 5.26 6.73 -29.54
N ASP A 618 5.98 7.21 -30.56
CA ASP A 618 7.30 6.68 -30.91
C ASP A 618 8.37 7.08 -29.87
N SER A 619 8.29 8.31 -29.33
CA SER A 619 9.16 8.75 -28.23
C SER A 619 8.96 7.95 -26.93
N GLY A 620 7.81 7.29 -26.78
CA GLY A 620 7.38 6.65 -25.53
C GLY A 620 7.05 7.64 -24.42
N ALA A 621 6.87 8.93 -24.76
CA ALA A 621 6.50 9.99 -23.82
C ALA A 621 5.11 9.73 -23.23
N ARG A 622 4.11 9.55 -24.11
CA ARG A 622 2.72 9.27 -23.72
C ARG A 622 1.97 8.63 -24.89
N GLY A 623 1.14 7.65 -24.56
CA GLY A 623 0.38 6.91 -25.59
C GLY A 623 0.99 5.54 -25.87
N ASN A 624 0.13 4.59 -26.22
CA ASN A 624 0.55 3.28 -26.71
C ASN A 624 -0.16 2.99 -28.04
N LYS A 625 0.40 2.07 -28.84
CA LYS A 625 -0.14 1.64 -30.13
C LYS A 625 -1.63 1.28 -30.05
N ALA A 626 -2.05 0.62 -28.97
CA ALA A 626 -3.43 0.25 -28.72
C ALA A 626 -4.37 1.47 -28.50
N GLN A 627 -3.89 2.54 -27.86
CA GLN A 627 -4.69 3.75 -27.64
C GLN A 627 -4.86 4.52 -28.95
N VAL A 628 -3.80 4.66 -29.74
CA VAL A 628 -3.86 5.32 -31.05
C VAL A 628 -4.79 4.53 -32.00
N ARG A 629 -4.72 3.19 -31.94
CA ARG A 629 -5.65 2.31 -32.67
C ARG A 629 -7.12 2.63 -32.34
N GLN A 630 -7.44 2.88 -31.07
CA GLN A 630 -8.81 3.23 -30.67
C GLN A 630 -9.22 4.63 -31.13
N LEU A 631 -8.27 5.57 -31.30
CA LEU A 631 -8.54 6.92 -31.76
C LEU A 631 -8.85 6.98 -33.26
N ALA A 632 -8.00 6.38 -34.10
CA ALA A 632 -8.06 6.52 -35.56
C ALA A 632 -8.22 5.19 -36.34
N GLY A 633 -8.01 4.04 -35.71
CA GLY A 633 -8.17 2.73 -36.33
C GLY A 633 -9.56 2.16 -36.10
N VAL A 634 -9.65 1.21 -35.17
CA VAL A 634 -10.85 0.50 -34.73
C VAL A 634 -10.73 0.22 -33.23
N ARG A 635 -11.86 0.16 -32.52
CA ARG A 635 -11.80 -0.23 -31.10
C ARG A 635 -11.63 -1.74 -30.93
N GLY A 636 -12.27 -2.52 -31.81
CA GLY A 636 -12.15 -3.98 -31.87
C GLY A 636 -13.09 -4.71 -30.91
N LEU A 637 -12.68 -5.89 -30.48
CA LEU A 637 -13.45 -6.79 -29.62
C LEU A 637 -13.52 -6.26 -28.17
N MET A 638 -14.64 -6.55 -27.49
CA MET A 638 -14.90 -6.13 -26.10
C MET A 638 -15.22 -7.34 -25.23
N ALA A 639 -14.72 -7.34 -24.01
CA ALA A 639 -14.99 -8.39 -23.03
C ALA A 639 -16.25 -8.08 -22.20
N LYS A 640 -17.04 -9.12 -21.93
CA LYS A 640 -18.12 -9.10 -20.94
C LYS A 640 -17.54 -9.15 -19.52
N PRO A 641 -18.33 -8.83 -18.48
CA PRO A 641 -17.88 -8.98 -17.09
C PRO A 641 -17.56 -10.43 -16.71
N SER A 642 -18.09 -11.43 -17.44
CA SER A 642 -17.73 -12.85 -17.29
C SER A 642 -16.33 -13.20 -17.79
N GLY A 643 -15.73 -12.36 -18.63
CA GLY A 643 -14.49 -12.62 -19.35
C GLY A 643 -14.69 -13.04 -20.80
N ASP A 644 -15.90 -13.47 -21.18
CA ASP A 644 -16.19 -13.86 -22.57
C ASP A 644 -16.14 -12.66 -23.51
N ILE A 645 -15.61 -12.86 -24.71
CA ILE A 645 -15.52 -11.82 -25.73
C ILE A 645 -16.85 -11.73 -26.49
N ILE A 646 -17.31 -10.50 -26.76
CA ILE A 646 -18.48 -10.24 -27.58
C ILE A 646 -18.09 -10.42 -29.05
N GLU A 647 -18.77 -11.33 -29.76
CA GLU A 647 -18.48 -11.67 -31.17
C GLU A 647 -18.57 -10.48 -32.13
N LYS A 648 -19.42 -9.50 -31.81
CA LYS A 648 -19.60 -8.29 -32.61
C LYS A 648 -18.59 -7.22 -32.16
N PRO A 649 -17.55 -6.92 -32.96
CA PRO A 649 -16.59 -5.88 -32.61
C PRO A 649 -17.19 -4.49 -32.81
N ILE A 650 -16.49 -3.50 -32.28
CA ILE A 650 -16.72 -2.09 -32.54
C ILE A 650 -15.80 -1.66 -33.69
N LEU A 651 -16.39 -1.37 -34.85
CA LEU A 651 -15.67 -1.00 -36.08
C LEU A 651 -15.38 0.50 -36.14
N SER A 652 -16.18 1.30 -35.46
CA SER A 652 -15.93 2.73 -35.32
C SER A 652 -14.74 3.02 -34.40
N ASN A 653 -14.16 4.20 -34.58
CA ASN A 653 -13.13 4.76 -33.70
C ASN A 653 -13.64 6.05 -33.01
N PHE A 654 -12.85 6.62 -32.11
CA PHE A 654 -13.27 7.84 -31.40
C PHE A 654 -13.35 9.08 -32.31
N ARG A 655 -12.58 9.14 -33.41
CA ARG A 655 -12.65 10.23 -34.38
C ARG A 655 -13.97 10.23 -35.17
N GLU A 656 -14.43 9.05 -35.58
CA GLU A 656 -15.69 8.85 -36.32
C GLU A 656 -16.93 8.94 -35.41
N GLY A 657 -16.76 8.62 -34.12
CA GLY A 657 -17.84 8.52 -33.15
C GLY A 657 -18.44 7.11 -33.09
N LEU A 658 -19.01 6.78 -31.93
CA LEU A 658 -19.58 5.47 -31.65
C LEU A 658 -21.10 5.52 -31.75
N THR A 659 -21.71 4.47 -32.29
CA THR A 659 -23.16 4.30 -32.17
C THR A 659 -23.56 3.98 -30.73
N VAL A 660 -24.84 4.20 -30.39
CA VAL A 660 -25.37 3.91 -29.03
C VAL A 660 -25.11 2.46 -28.61
N LEU A 661 -25.28 1.51 -29.54
CA LEU A 661 -25.05 0.09 -29.27
C LEU A 661 -23.56 -0.22 -29.02
N GLU A 662 -22.66 0.32 -29.83
CA GLU A 662 -21.21 0.14 -29.64
C GLU A 662 -20.73 0.78 -28.33
N TYR A 663 -21.25 1.98 -28.00
CA TYR A 663 -20.94 2.62 -26.74
C TYR A 663 -21.42 1.77 -25.56
N PHE A 664 -22.65 1.25 -25.61
CA PHE A 664 -23.21 0.37 -24.59
C PHE A 664 -22.35 -0.88 -24.36
N ILE A 665 -22.00 -1.60 -25.44
CA ILE A 665 -21.11 -2.78 -25.40
C ILE A 665 -19.81 -2.47 -24.66
N SER A 666 -19.25 -1.29 -24.88
CA SER A 666 -17.98 -0.91 -24.27
C SER A 666 -18.04 -0.56 -22.78
N THR A 667 -19.22 -0.22 -22.27
CA THR A 667 -19.38 0.16 -20.86
C THR A 667 -19.13 -1.02 -19.91
N HIS A 668 -19.37 -2.25 -20.37
CA HIS A 668 -19.14 -3.46 -19.58
C HIS A 668 -17.68 -3.60 -19.16
N GLY A 669 -16.76 -3.53 -20.12
CA GLY A 669 -15.32 -3.62 -19.86
C GLY A 669 -14.81 -2.45 -19.02
N ALA A 670 -15.25 -1.22 -19.33
CA ALA A 670 -14.85 -0.03 -18.59
C ALA A 670 -15.27 -0.08 -17.11
N ARG A 671 -16.54 -0.43 -16.84
CA ARG A 671 -17.05 -0.55 -15.46
C ARG A 671 -16.35 -1.66 -14.69
N LYS A 672 -16.11 -2.82 -15.32
CA LYS A 672 -15.41 -3.94 -14.70
C LYS A 672 -13.97 -3.54 -14.33
N GLY A 673 -13.24 -2.90 -15.24
CA GLY A 673 -11.89 -2.41 -14.98
C GLY A 673 -11.82 -1.40 -13.82
N LEU A 674 -12.75 -0.46 -13.76
CA LEU A 674 -12.84 0.50 -12.65
C LEU A 674 -13.16 -0.19 -11.31
N ALA A 675 -14.11 -1.11 -11.30
CA ALA A 675 -14.47 -1.87 -10.11
C ALA A 675 -13.30 -2.73 -9.61
N ASP A 676 -12.61 -3.42 -10.51
CA ASP A 676 -11.46 -4.25 -10.16
C ASP A 676 -10.28 -3.41 -9.65
N THR A 677 -10.06 -2.21 -10.19
CA THR A 677 -9.03 -1.29 -9.71
C THR A 677 -9.33 -0.83 -8.29
N ALA A 678 -10.59 -0.46 -8.01
CA ALA A 678 -11.02 -0.07 -6.67
C ALA A 678 -10.89 -1.21 -5.65
N LEU A 679 -11.26 -2.44 -6.02
CA LEU A 679 -11.13 -3.62 -5.16
C LEU A 679 -9.66 -3.98 -4.90
N LYS A 680 -8.82 -4.01 -5.94
CA LYS A 680 -7.38 -4.30 -5.82
C LYS A 680 -6.64 -3.29 -4.95
N THR A 681 -7.13 -2.06 -4.86
CA THR A 681 -6.53 -1.03 -3.98
C THR A 681 -6.58 -1.45 -2.51
N ALA A 682 -7.60 -2.22 -2.10
CA ALA A 682 -7.67 -2.76 -0.74
C ALA A 682 -6.69 -3.92 -0.50
N ASP A 683 -6.40 -4.72 -1.53
CA ASP A 683 -5.49 -5.88 -1.48
C ASP A 683 -4.02 -5.52 -1.70
N SER A 684 -3.72 -4.30 -2.17
CA SER A 684 -2.36 -3.86 -2.54
C SER A 684 -1.45 -3.57 -1.34
N GLY A 685 -2.00 -3.51 -0.11
CA GLY A 685 -1.25 -3.29 1.12
C GLY A 685 -1.49 -4.40 2.13
#